data_AF-A0A926CJE1-F1
#
_entry.id   AF-A0A926CJE1-F1
#
_cell.length_a   1.000
_cell.length_b   1.000
_cell.length_c   1.000
_cell.angle_alpha   90.00
_cell.angle_beta   90.00
_cell.angle_gamma   90.00
#
_symmetry.space_group_name_H-M   'P 1'
#
loop_
_entity.id
_entity.type
_entity.pdbx_description
1 polymer ?
#
loop_
_entity_poly.entity_id
_entity_poly.type
_entity_poly.pdbx_seq_one_letter_code
_entity_poly.pdbx_strand_id
1 'polypeptide(L)'
;GGTIPSDFFMDSELCGSCHRDIYKQWQSSVHHFASFNNQFYRKSIEYMQSVSGTKGSKWCAGCHDHAVFFNGRFDRPIREQIDTPEAQNGLGCVSCHAITHVDGTMGNGGFTIEYPPLHELASSRNRYIRAMDTFLTYADPEPHRKTFLKPFMRQDNSEFCSTCHKVHLDEPVNNYRWLRGFNDYDNWQASGVSGQGARSFYYPEKPSTCGGCHMPLVASQDPGNRNGQVHSHRFAAANTAVPAVNQDDEQLKQVVANLKSGFISVDIFAASPGESIAGQPEMQRRTAVGPQLASTFAVGEESEQGGAVFLRDVGKVAAPIDKAGTRFERGSTVRVDVVVRTRKIGHFFPGGTVDAFDVWLELIGTDADGKTVFWSGRVEDNGKGPVEPGAHFYRSYQLDGAGNPINKRNAFQSRSLLYVRLIPPGAADVAHFRMKIPEGAKGPIKLQAKLNYRKFSHYYTQFSYAGEPEPGQDASLSDVHHDNRKYSFVPANIPKNVSGKIKDRIPDLPIVTLAEATTQLQLPEGNPGSGWQPVVRKPDRERWNDWGIGLLLQGDLKGAEYAFTRVTEAEPTYADGWLNVARALIQEGETERAKSFIDKALAIDSSLARIHFFRASIQKTDGDYDGALQSLRIAESKYPKDRVVLNQIGRILFLKHEYEGAVTALRRVLQVDPEDVQAHYTLMLAYRGLGKTELAEREEKLFRRFKADESSQAITASRRMISPEDNNERQPIHEHESVVLKAVR
;
A
#
# COMPACT_ATOMS: atom_id res chain seq x y z
N GLY A 1 10.44 14.27 -29.16
CA GLY A 1 9.08 14.19 -29.73
C GLY A 1 8.54 15.59 -29.92
N GLY A 2 7.63 15.77 -30.88
CA GLY A 2 6.84 17.01 -31.02
C GLY A 2 5.67 17.05 -30.04
N THR A 3 4.84 18.09 -30.12
CA THR A 3 3.58 18.17 -29.37
C THR A 3 2.50 17.28 -30.02
N ILE A 4 1.55 16.81 -29.22
CA ILE A 4 0.33 16.14 -29.69
C ILE A 4 -0.84 17.12 -29.48
N PRO A 5 -1.66 17.37 -30.50
CA PRO A 5 -2.86 18.23 -30.38
C PRO A 5 -3.77 17.80 -29.22
N SER A 6 -4.41 18.76 -28.52
CA SER A 6 -5.29 18.41 -27.39
C SER A 6 -6.55 17.68 -27.80
N ASP A 7 -7.10 18.00 -28.98
CA ASP A 7 -8.32 17.38 -29.52
C ASP A 7 -8.20 15.87 -29.63
N PHE A 8 -7.00 15.36 -29.94
CA PHE A 8 -6.69 13.94 -29.86
C PHE A 8 -7.18 13.28 -28.56
N PHE A 9 -6.89 13.91 -27.41
CA PHE A 9 -7.22 13.35 -26.09
C PHE A 9 -8.67 13.57 -25.66
N MET A 10 -9.40 14.44 -26.35
CA MET A 10 -10.73 14.92 -25.92
C MET A 10 -11.88 14.16 -26.58
N ASP A 11 -11.60 13.24 -27.50
CA ASP A 11 -12.62 12.58 -28.32
C ASP A 11 -13.21 11.29 -27.70
N SER A 12 -13.12 11.10 -26.38
CA SER A 12 -13.68 9.90 -25.71
C SER A 12 -15.17 9.68 -25.99
N GLU A 13 -15.96 10.75 -26.19
CA GLU A 13 -17.38 10.66 -26.55
C GLU A 13 -17.61 9.97 -27.90
N LEU A 14 -16.70 10.15 -28.86
CA LEU A 14 -16.76 9.48 -30.16
C LEU A 14 -16.58 7.97 -30.01
N CYS A 15 -15.69 7.52 -29.10
CA CYS A 15 -15.59 6.10 -28.77
C CYS A 15 -16.91 5.54 -28.21
N GLY A 16 -17.63 6.37 -27.46
CA GLY A 16 -18.93 6.04 -26.85
C GLY A 16 -20.08 5.83 -27.84
N SER A 17 -19.94 6.19 -29.12
CA SER A 17 -20.96 5.90 -30.14
C SER A 17 -21.08 4.40 -30.45
N CYS A 18 -19.97 3.67 -30.32
CA CYS A 18 -19.93 2.21 -30.42
C CYS A 18 -19.83 1.57 -29.03
N HIS A 19 -18.96 2.08 -28.16
CA HIS A 19 -18.65 1.52 -26.84
C HIS A 19 -19.39 2.27 -25.71
N ARG A 20 -20.72 2.25 -25.75
CA ARG A 20 -21.57 3.04 -24.87
C ARG A 20 -21.44 2.64 -23.41
N ASP A 21 -21.40 1.35 -23.12
CA ASP A 21 -21.30 0.86 -21.75
C ASP A 21 -19.92 1.17 -21.17
N ILE A 22 -18.85 0.92 -21.91
CA ILE A 22 -17.46 1.24 -21.52
C ILE A 22 -17.31 2.75 -21.30
N TYR A 23 -17.82 3.59 -22.21
CA TYR A 23 -17.74 5.04 -22.07
C TYR A 23 -18.42 5.54 -20.79
N LYS A 24 -19.62 5.06 -20.48
CA LYS A 24 -20.32 5.42 -19.23
C LYS A 24 -19.55 5.00 -17.99
N GLN A 25 -18.96 3.80 -18.02
CA GLN A 25 -18.13 3.30 -16.92
C GLN A 25 -16.89 4.19 -16.71
N TRP A 26 -16.19 4.54 -17.80
CA TRP A 26 -15.03 5.42 -17.77
C TRP A 26 -15.39 6.83 -17.29
N GLN A 27 -16.50 7.40 -17.74
CA GLN A 27 -16.95 8.75 -17.37
C GLN A 27 -17.17 8.90 -15.86
N SER A 28 -17.60 7.84 -15.17
CA SER A 28 -17.70 7.81 -13.70
C SER A 28 -16.37 7.51 -12.99
N SER A 29 -15.32 7.12 -13.71
CA SER A 29 -14.08 6.60 -13.11
C SER A 29 -13.14 7.70 -12.64
N VAL A 30 -12.24 7.33 -11.72
CA VAL A 30 -11.16 8.23 -11.29
C VAL A 30 -10.15 8.55 -12.39
N HIS A 31 -10.11 7.79 -13.49
CA HIS A 31 -9.28 8.13 -14.65
C HIS A 31 -9.87 9.31 -15.43
N HIS A 32 -11.20 9.37 -15.58
CA HIS A 32 -11.85 10.57 -16.08
C HIS A 32 -11.63 11.75 -15.13
N PHE A 33 -11.69 11.52 -13.82
CA PHE A 33 -11.40 12.53 -12.79
C PHE A 33 -9.91 12.64 -12.39
N ALA A 34 -8.98 12.30 -13.29
CA ALA A 34 -7.55 12.30 -12.99
C ALA A 34 -6.93 13.70 -13.02
N SER A 35 -7.55 14.68 -13.70
CA SER A 35 -7.01 16.02 -13.89
C SER A 35 -7.73 17.04 -13.00
N PHE A 36 -7.89 18.28 -13.46
CA PHE A 36 -8.38 19.40 -12.65
C PHE A 36 -9.89 19.43 -12.46
N ASN A 37 -10.62 18.49 -13.06
CA ASN A 37 -12.00 18.14 -12.72
C ASN A 37 -12.12 17.42 -11.36
N ASN A 38 -11.01 17.22 -10.64
CA ASN A 38 -10.95 16.69 -9.27
C ASN A 38 -10.34 17.74 -8.32
N GLN A 39 -11.14 18.19 -7.33
CA GLN A 39 -10.75 19.28 -6.45
C GLN A 39 -9.51 18.97 -5.60
N PHE A 40 -9.35 17.73 -5.15
CA PHE A 40 -8.22 17.32 -4.31
C PHE A 40 -6.90 17.39 -5.10
N TYR A 41 -6.91 16.83 -6.31
CA TYR A 41 -5.76 16.92 -7.22
C TYR A 41 -5.47 18.37 -7.59
N ARG A 42 -6.50 19.12 -7.97
CA ARG A 42 -6.41 20.53 -8.33
C ARG A 42 -5.73 21.36 -7.25
N LYS A 43 -6.23 21.35 -6.00
CA LYS A 43 -5.65 22.18 -4.92
C LYS A 43 -4.19 21.80 -4.65
N SER A 44 -3.85 20.51 -4.74
CA SER A 44 -2.47 20.03 -4.58
C SER A 44 -1.51 20.61 -5.62
N ILE A 45 -1.90 20.59 -6.89
CA ILE A 45 -1.07 21.14 -7.98
C ILE A 45 -1.03 22.66 -7.94
N GLU A 46 -2.15 23.33 -7.66
CA GLU A 46 -2.17 24.79 -7.45
C GLU A 46 -1.23 25.21 -6.32
N TYR A 47 -1.24 24.47 -5.20
CA TYR A 47 -0.34 24.71 -4.09
C TYR A 47 1.12 24.46 -4.49
N MET A 48 1.42 23.31 -5.10
CA MET A 48 2.77 23.01 -5.59
C MET A 48 3.29 24.11 -6.53
N GLN A 49 2.51 24.51 -7.54
CA GLN A 49 2.92 25.54 -8.49
C GLN A 49 3.10 26.92 -7.84
N SER A 50 2.33 27.23 -6.78
CA SER A 50 2.51 28.48 -6.03
C SER A 50 3.83 28.54 -5.26
N VAL A 51 4.46 27.38 -4.98
CA VAL A 51 5.72 27.27 -4.22
C VAL A 51 6.92 27.03 -5.15
N SER A 52 6.80 26.11 -6.10
CA SER A 52 7.92 25.63 -6.93
C SER A 52 7.79 25.93 -8.42
N GLY A 53 6.76 26.66 -8.84
CA GLY A 53 6.44 26.88 -10.26
C GLY A 53 5.99 25.61 -11.00
N THR A 54 5.92 25.68 -12.33
CA THR A 54 5.28 24.65 -13.18
C THR A 54 6.16 23.43 -13.47
N LYS A 55 7.49 23.61 -13.46
CA LYS A 55 8.46 22.58 -13.89
C LYS A 55 8.29 21.25 -13.15
N GLY A 56 8.20 21.28 -11.81
CA GLY A 56 8.03 20.07 -11.02
C GLY A 56 6.67 19.38 -11.26
N SER A 57 5.59 20.15 -11.42
CA SER A 57 4.25 19.60 -11.62
C SER A 57 4.07 18.86 -12.95
N LYS A 58 4.92 19.13 -13.97
CA LYS A 58 4.94 18.35 -15.23
C LYS A 58 5.20 16.86 -15.00
N TRP A 59 5.94 16.53 -13.94
CA TRP A 59 6.20 15.16 -13.53
C TRP A 59 4.93 14.40 -13.16
N CYS A 60 3.96 15.10 -12.55
CA CYS A 60 2.63 14.55 -12.26
C CYS A 60 1.77 14.49 -13.52
N ALA A 61 1.91 15.47 -14.41
CA ALA A 61 1.11 15.61 -15.62
C ALA A 61 1.24 14.42 -16.59
N GLY A 62 2.41 13.75 -16.61
CA GLY A 62 2.63 12.53 -17.41
C GLY A 62 1.76 11.34 -17.02
N CYS A 63 1.07 11.38 -15.87
CA CYS A 63 0.11 10.37 -15.44
C CYS A 63 -1.32 10.91 -15.26
N HIS A 64 -1.52 12.22 -15.28
CA HIS A 64 -2.79 12.87 -14.88
C HIS A 64 -3.42 13.73 -15.98
N ASP A 65 -2.60 14.49 -16.73
CA ASP A 65 -3.07 15.67 -17.49
C ASP A 65 -2.71 15.58 -18.98
N HIS A 66 -2.86 14.42 -19.62
CA HIS A 66 -2.35 14.18 -20.98
C HIS A 66 -2.79 15.26 -22.00
N ALA A 67 -4.04 15.72 -21.93
CA ALA A 67 -4.58 16.74 -22.83
C ALA A 67 -3.93 18.13 -22.66
N VAL A 68 -3.37 18.44 -21.48
CA VAL A 68 -2.65 19.70 -21.19
C VAL A 68 -1.13 19.52 -21.30
N PHE A 69 -0.64 18.31 -21.02
CA PHE A 69 0.78 17.99 -21.00
C PHE A 69 1.36 17.86 -22.41
N PHE A 70 0.78 17.00 -23.25
CA PHE A 70 1.37 16.67 -24.55
C PHE A 70 1.23 17.78 -25.59
N ASN A 71 0.32 18.74 -25.41
CA ASN A 71 0.19 19.90 -26.29
C ASN A 71 1.11 21.08 -25.89
N GLY A 72 1.92 20.93 -24.84
CA GLY A 72 2.85 21.97 -24.36
C GLY A 72 2.24 23.06 -23.49
N ARG A 73 0.92 23.00 -23.17
CA ARG A 73 0.27 24.05 -22.37
C ARG A 73 0.65 24.03 -20.90
N PHE A 74 1.19 22.92 -20.40
CA PHE A 74 1.62 22.77 -19.01
C PHE A 74 2.84 23.64 -18.62
N ASP A 75 3.46 24.35 -19.57
CA ASP A 75 4.45 25.38 -19.26
C ASP A 75 3.87 26.58 -18.52
N ARG A 76 2.57 26.85 -18.69
CA ARG A 76 1.85 27.96 -18.03
C ARG A 76 1.23 27.50 -16.70
N PRO A 77 1.16 28.39 -15.69
CA PRO A 77 0.47 28.09 -14.43
C PRO A 77 -0.95 27.57 -14.67
N ILE A 78 -1.33 26.50 -13.99
CA ILE A 78 -2.64 25.89 -14.23
C ILE A 78 -3.78 26.81 -13.82
N ARG A 79 -3.59 27.67 -12.81
CA ARG A 79 -4.59 28.67 -12.39
C ARG A 79 -5.06 29.58 -13.52
N GLU A 80 -4.25 29.79 -14.56
CA GLU A 80 -4.62 30.61 -15.72
C GLU A 80 -5.47 29.87 -16.76
N GLN A 81 -5.54 28.55 -16.69
CA GLN A 81 -6.16 27.69 -17.70
C GLN A 81 -6.98 26.54 -17.10
N ILE A 82 -7.29 26.62 -15.81
CA ILE A 82 -7.92 25.55 -15.04
C ILE A 82 -9.32 25.19 -15.56
N ASP A 83 -10.04 26.17 -16.10
CA ASP A 83 -11.42 26.02 -16.56
C ASP A 83 -11.51 25.62 -18.05
N THR A 84 -10.40 25.29 -18.72
CA THR A 84 -10.42 24.91 -20.14
C THR A 84 -10.82 23.45 -20.32
N PRO A 85 -11.39 23.06 -21.48
CA PRO A 85 -11.79 21.67 -21.72
C PRO A 85 -10.67 20.66 -21.52
N GLU A 86 -9.44 21.01 -21.90
CA GLU A 86 -8.27 20.13 -21.74
C GLU A 86 -7.96 19.84 -20.27
N ALA A 87 -8.04 20.87 -19.41
CA ALA A 87 -7.80 20.72 -17.98
C ALA A 87 -8.90 19.91 -17.27
N GLN A 88 -10.07 19.78 -17.90
CA GLN A 88 -11.22 19.06 -17.37
C GLN A 88 -11.38 17.64 -17.94
N ASN A 89 -10.51 17.21 -18.85
CA ASN A 89 -10.67 15.96 -19.59
C ASN A 89 -10.22 14.70 -18.82
N GLY A 90 -9.27 14.85 -17.90
CA GLY A 90 -8.60 13.71 -17.27
C GLY A 90 -7.84 12.84 -18.29
N LEU A 91 -7.79 11.53 -18.01
CA LEU A 91 -7.26 10.53 -18.92
C LEU A 91 -8.37 10.01 -19.82
N GLY A 92 -8.40 10.48 -21.07
CA GLY A 92 -9.33 10.02 -22.10
C GLY A 92 -9.04 8.60 -22.59
N CYS A 93 -9.91 8.05 -23.44
CA CYS A 93 -9.73 6.69 -23.99
C CYS A 93 -8.36 6.54 -24.67
N VAL A 94 -7.98 7.50 -25.52
CA VAL A 94 -6.69 7.45 -26.23
C VAL A 94 -5.49 7.73 -25.34
N SER A 95 -5.67 8.28 -24.13
CA SER A 95 -4.59 8.41 -23.16
C SER A 95 -3.98 7.06 -22.79
N CYS A 96 -4.79 6.00 -22.83
CA CYS A 96 -4.36 4.62 -22.62
C CYS A 96 -4.20 3.86 -23.94
N HIS A 97 -5.18 3.97 -24.85
CA HIS A 97 -5.25 3.13 -26.04
C HIS A 97 -4.31 3.56 -27.18
N ALA A 98 -3.68 4.74 -27.08
CA ALA A 98 -2.65 5.19 -28.02
C ALA A 98 -1.21 4.89 -27.57
N ILE A 99 -1.03 4.30 -26.38
CA ILE A 99 0.29 3.86 -25.93
C ILE A 99 0.75 2.70 -26.84
N THR A 100 1.93 2.85 -27.44
CA THR A 100 2.52 1.87 -28.37
C THR A 100 3.62 1.05 -27.72
N HIS A 101 4.28 1.59 -26.69
CA HIS A 101 5.35 0.92 -25.98
C HIS A 101 5.35 1.27 -24.48
N VAL A 102 5.72 0.30 -23.65
CA VAL A 102 6.02 0.51 -22.22
C VAL A 102 7.53 0.44 -22.08
N ASP A 103 8.16 1.55 -21.69
CA ASP A 103 9.62 1.68 -21.72
C ASP A 103 10.30 0.97 -20.54
N GLY A 104 9.54 0.68 -19.47
CA GLY A 104 9.98 -0.09 -18.32
C GLY A 104 9.07 0.09 -17.10
N THR A 105 9.41 -0.58 -16.01
CA THR A 105 8.63 -0.60 -14.76
C THR A 105 9.08 0.46 -13.74
N MET A 106 9.83 1.49 -14.13
CA MET A 106 10.27 2.55 -13.19
C MET A 106 9.11 3.47 -12.75
N GLY A 107 8.07 3.55 -13.59
CA GLY A 107 6.88 4.37 -13.35
C GLY A 107 6.96 5.79 -13.93
N ASN A 108 6.11 6.70 -13.44
CA ASN A 108 6.03 8.12 -13.81
C ASN A 108 5.89 8.42 -15.32
N GLY A 109 5.04 7.67 -16.02
CA GLY A 109 4.75 7.89 -17.44
C GLY A 109 5.81 7.35 -18.39
N GLY A 110 6.56 6.31 -17.98
CA GLY A 110 7.54 5.62 -18.83
C GLY A 110 6.91 4.80 -19.96
N PHE A 111 6.27 5.48 -20.91
CA PHE A 111 5.67 4.90 -22.10
C PHE A 111 5.85 5.80 -23.32
N THR A 112 5.76 5.18 -24.51
CA THR A 112 5.66 5.88 -25.79
C THR A 112 4.21 5.94 -26.24
N ILE A 113 3.75 7.14 -26.63
CA ILE A 113 2.43 7.39 -27.21
C ILE A 113 2.60 7.90 -28.64
N GLU A 114 1.78 7.38 -29.56
CA GLU A 114 1.77 7.80 -30.96
C GLU A 114 0.38 8.26 -31.36
N TYR A 115 0.31 9.16 -32.34
CA TYR A 115 -0.95 9.58 -32.95
C TYR A 115 -1.24 8.68 -34.16
N PRO A 116 -2.14 7.68 -34.04
CA PRO A 116 -2.32 6.71 -35.11
C PRO A 116 -3.15 7.31 -36.26
N PRO A 117 -2.77 7.15 -37.54
CA PRO A 117 -3.54 7.68 -38.67
C PRO A 117 -5.01 7.25 -38.70
N LEU A 118 -5.31 6.03 -38.22
CA LEU A 118 -6.69 5.55 -38.11
C LEU A 118 -7.55 6.40 -37.15
N HIS A 119 -6.94 7.08 -36.17
CA HIS A 119 -7.65 8.02 -35.30
C HIS A 119 -8.23 9.18 -36.10
N GLU A 120 -7.54 9.72 -37.11
CA GLU A 120 -8.08 10.84 -37.92
C GLU A 120 -9.37 10.47 -38.65
N LEU A 121 -9.46 9.21 -39.10
CA LEU A 121 -10.65 8.68 -39.75
C LEU A 121 -11.79 8.46 -38.74
N ALA A 122 -11.46 7.82 -37.61
CA ALA A 122 -12.43 7.50 -36.55
C ALA A 122 -12.98 8.74 -35.84
N SER A 123 -12.14 9.78 -35.63
CA SER A 123 -12.50 11.05 -35.00
C SER A 123 -13.02 12.10 -35.99
N SER A 124 -13.12 11.76 -37.29
CA SER A 124 -13.48 12.73 -38.32
C SER A 124 -14.82 13.39 -38.04
N ARG A 125 -14.84 14.73 -38.04
CA ARG A 125 -16.07 15.53 -37.93
C ARG A 125 -16.94 15.45 -39.20
N ASN A 126 -16.44 14.90 -40.29
CA ASN A 126 -17.20 14.67 -41.52
C ASN A 126 -18.06 13.40 -41.41
N ARG A 127 -19.39 13.57 -41.49
CA ARG A 127 -20.36 12.47 -41.33
C ARG A 127 -20.17 11.32 -42.33
N TYR A 128 -19.71 11.58 -43.55
CA TYR A 128 -19.56 10.55 -44.57
C TYR A 128 -18.29 9.73 -44.36
N ILE A 129 -17.19 10.40 -44.01
CA ILE A 129 -15.93 9.72 -43.65
C ILE A 129 -16.19 8.82 -42.44
N ARG A 130 -16.88 9.34 -41.42
CA ARG A 130 -17.21 8.56 -40.22
C ARG A 130 -18.13 7.38 -40.51
N ALA A 131 -19.15 7.56 -41.36
CA ALA A 131 -20.03 6.46 -41.74
C ALA A 131 -19.27 5.35 -42.48
N MET A 132 -18.34 5.74 -43.36
CA MET A 132 -17.46 4.80 -44.06
C MET A 132 -16.50 4.08 -43.10
N ASP A 133 -15.83 4.81 -42.21
CA ASP A 133 -14.94 4.24 -41.18
C ASP A 133 -15.69 3.27 -40.26
N THR A 134 -16.90 3.65 -39.84
CA THR A 134 -17.78 2.79 -39.05
C THR A 134 -18.12 1.51 -39.82
N PHE A 135 -18.59 1.64 -41.07
CA PHE A 135 -18.91 0.48 -41.91
C PHE A 135 -17.70 -0.46 -42.08
N LEU A 136 -16.53 0.10 -42.39
CA LEU A 136 -15.29 -0.67 -42.54
C LEU A 136 -14.90 -1.37 -41.23
N THR A 137 -15.05 -0.69 -40.09
CA THR A 137 -14.76 -1.25 -38.76
C THR A 137 -15.69 -2.41 -38.41
N TYR A 138 -16.98 -2.34 -38.76
CA TYR A 138 -17.91 -3.46 -38.55
C TYR A 138 -17.68 -4.62 -39.53
N ALA A 139 -17.26 -4.32 -40.76
CA ALA A 139 -16.96 -5.32 -41.78
C ALA A 139 -15.65 -6.09 -41.49
N ASP A 140 -14.60 -5.38 -41.07
CA ASP A 140 -13.33 -5.92 -40.62
C ASP A 140 -12.82 -5.17 -39.38
N PRO A 141 -13.07 -5.68 -38.16
CA PRO A 141 -12.68 -5.02 -36.92
C PRO A 141 -11.19 -5.17 -36.60
N GLU A 142 -10.42 -5.99 -37.34
CA GLU A 142 -9.04 -6.32 -36.98
C GLU A 142 -8.08 -5.11 -37.03
N PRO A 143 -8.12 -4.22 -38.05
CA PRO A 143 -7.28 -3.02 -38.09
C PRO A 143 -7.57 -2.07 -36.91
N HIS A 144 -8.85 -1.87 -36.57
CA HIS A 144 -9.27 -1.07 -35.42
C HIS A 144 -8.72 -1.68 -34.11
N ARG A 145 -8.91 -2.99 -33.92
CA ARG A 145 -8.43 -3.72 -32.75
C ARG A 145 -6.91 -3.64 -32.59
N LYS A 146 -6.13 -3.87 -33.65
CA LYS A 146 -4.65 -3.78 -33.59
C LYS A 146 -4.16 -2.37 -33.29
N THR A 147 -4.91 -1.36 -33.75
CA THR A 147 -4.58 0.05 -33.51
C THR A 147 -4.75 0.42 -32.05
N PHE A 148 -5.88 0.06 -31.42
CA PHE A 148 -6.22 0.52 -30.07
C PHE A 148 -6.00 -0.50 -28.96
N LEU A 149 -5.78 -1.79 -29.27
CA LEU A 149 -5.66 -2.85 -28.26
C LEU A 149 -4.39 -3.69 -28.44
N LYS A 150 -3.28 -3.18 -27.92
CA LYS A 150 -1.95 -3.78 -28.02
C LYS A 150 -1.84 -5.11 -27.25
N PRO A 151 -0.90 -6.01 -27.63
CA PRO A 151 -0.72 -7.28 -26.92
C PRO A 151 -0.51 -7.15 -25.41
N PHE A 152 0.31 -6.18 -24.97
CA PHE A 152 0.59 -5.95 -23.54
C PHE A 152 -0.64 -5.50 -22.75
N MET A 153 -1.66 -4.92 -23.38
CA MET A 153 -2.92 -4.57 -22.71
C MET A 153 -3.80 -5.81 -22.43
N ARG A 154 -3.56 -6.93 -23.14
CA ARG A 154 -4.39 -8.14 -23.09
C ARG A 154 -3.75 -9.34 -22.39
N GLN A 155 -2.41 -9.44 -22.42
CA GLN A 155 -1.68 -10.63 -21.95
C GLN A 155 -1.20 -10.45 -20.50
N ASP A 156 -0.44 -9.39 -20.22
CA ASP A 156 -0.03 -9.01 -18.87
C ASP A 156 -0.05 -7.48 -18.76
N ASN A 157 -1.21 -6.95 -18.37
CA ASN A 157 -1.40 -5.50 -18.27
C ASN A 157 -0.81 -4.90 -17.00
N SER A 158 -0.13 -5.67 -16.16
CA SER A 158 0.40 -5.18 -14.89
C SER A 158 1.59 -4.25 -15.11
N GLU A 159 2.49 -4.60 -16.03
CA GLU A 159 3.59 -3.73 -16.48
C GLU A 159 3.04 -2.45 -17.13
N PHE A 160 1.95 -2.56 -17.90
CA PHE A 160 1.25 -1.40 -18.47
C PHE A 160 0.73 -0.45 -17.37
N CYS A 161 0.06 -1.00 -16.35
CA CYS A 161 -0.41 -0.21 -15.21
C CYS A 161 0.74 0.42 -14.41
N SER A 162 1.91 -0.23 -14.35
CA SER A 162 3.07 0.25 -13.59
C SER A 162 3.54 1.64 -14.03
N THR A 163 3.30 2.00 -15.30
CA THR A 163 3.68 3.31 -15.84
C THR A 163 3.08 4.48 -15.06
N CYS A 164 1.88 4.33 -14.50
CA CYS A 164 1.22 5.34 -13.67
C CYS A 164 1.04 4.91 -12.21
N HIS A 165 0.98 3.60 -11.93
CA HIS A 165 0.76 3.04 -10.57
C HIS A 165 2.06 2.67 -9.84
N LYS A 166 3.18 3.16 -10.34
CA LYS A 166 4.46 3.22 -9.65
C LYS A 166 4.98 4.64 -9.80
N VAL A 167 5.20 5.32 -8.68
CA VAL A 167 5.50 6.75 -8.66
C VAL A 167 6.69 7.01 -7.77
N HIS A 168 7.66 7.78 -8.27
CA HIS A 168 8.75 8.35 -7.52
C HIS A 168 8.76 9.87 -7.71
N LEU A 169 9.42 10.54 -6.78
CA LEU A 169 9.77 11.94 -6.83
C LEU A 169 11.29 11.99 -6.99
N ASP A 170 11.78 12.91 -7.81
CA ASP A 170 13.22 13.12 -7.98
C ASP A 170 13.55 14.60 -7.82
N GLU A 171 14.83 14.94 -7.87
CA GLU A 171 15.35 16.29 -7.63
C GLU A 171 14.59 17.40 -8.38
N PRO A 172 14.20 17.26 -9.67
CA PRO A 172 13.43 18.28 -10.38
C PRO A 172 12.04 18.58 -9.78
N VAL A 173 11.52 17.68 -8.94
CA VAL A 173 10.20 17.77 -8.32
C VAL A 173 10.31 18.19 -6.86
N ASN A 174 11.25 17.57 -6.13
CA ASN A 174 11.33 17.72 -4.67
C ASN A 174 12.54 18.51 -4.17
N ASN A 175 13.47 18.93 -5.05
CA ASN A 175 14.69 19.67 -4.68
C ASN A 175 15.51 18.97 -3.58
N TYR A 176 15.53 17.64 -3.60
CA TYR A 176 16.19 16.85 -2.56
C TYR A 176 16.90 15.62 -3.14
N ARG A 177 16.16 14.61 -3.57
CA ARG A 177 16.71 13.35 -4.09
C ARG A 177 15.61 12.45 -4.68
N TRP A 178 16.01 11.35 -5.28
CA TRP A 178 15.07 10.27 -5.60
C TRP A 178 14.42 9.73 -4.31
N LEU A 179 13.09 9.68 -4.31
CA LEU A 179 12.23 9.14 -3.26
C LEU A 179 11.07 8.35 -3.89
N ARG A 180 10.84 7.11 -3.46
CA ARG A 180 9.64 6.37 -3.86
C ARG A 180 8.39 7.04 -3.26
N GLY A 181 7.45 7.43 -4.12
CA GLY A 181 6.22 8.17 -3.78
C GLY A 181 4.95 7.31 -3.70
N PHE A 182 4.89 6.15 -4.35
CA PHE A 182 4.14 4.94 -3.98
C PHE A 182 4.49 3.83 -4.99
N ASN A 183 4.21 2.57 -4.67
CA ASN A 183 4.59 1.44 -5.50
C ASN A 183 3.57 0.30 -5.39
N ASP A 184 2.59 0.23 -6.28
CA ASP A 184 1.65 -0.91 -6.24
C ASP A 184 2.18 -2.09 -7.08
N TYR A 185 2.95 -1.80 -8.14
CA TYR A 185 3.43 -2.81 -9.09
C TYR A 185 4.46 -3.78 -8.48
N ASP A 186 5.56 -3.31 -7.88
CA ASP A 186 6.57 -4.25 -7.38
C ASP A 186 6.03 -5.04 -6.18
N ASN A 187 5.11 -4.45 -5.42
CA ASN A 187 4.42 -5.12 -4.33
C ASN A 187 3.52 -6.25 -4.85
N TRP A 188 2.78 -6.01 -5.94
CA TRP A 188 2.10 -7.08 -6.68
C TRP A 188 3.06 -8.12 -7.22
N GLN A 189 4.12 -7.69 -7.90
CA GLN A 189 5.10 -8.56 -8.52
C GLN A 189 5.74 -9.50 -7.50
N ALA A 190 6.11 -9.00 -6.32
CA ALA A 190 6.72 -9.78 -5.25
C ALA A 190 5.72 -10.62 -4.42
N SER A 191 4.42 -10.57 -4.71
CA SER A 191 3.38 -11.27 -3.94
C SER A 191 3.07 -12.67 -4.47
N GLY A 192 2.39 -13.47 -3.64
CA GLY A 192 1.78 -14.71 -4.08
C GLY A 192 0.66 -14.51 -5.12
N VAL A 193 0.08 -13.32 -5.23
CA VAL A 193 -0.99 -13.00 -6.20
C VAL A 193 -0.48 -12.90 -7.63
N SER A 194 0.74 -12.41 -7.86
CA SER A 194 1.39 -12.48 -9.19
C SER A 194 1.81 -13.90 -9.55
N GLY A 195 1.90 -14.78 -8.55
CA GLY A 195 2.50 -16.11 -8.68
C GLY A 195 4.04 -16.08 -8.76
N GLN A 196 4.67 -14.93 -8.52
CA GLN A 196 6.14 -14.76 -8.58
C GLN A 196 6.79 -14.59 -7.21
N GLY A 197 6.04 -14.30 -6.13
CA GLY A 197 6.63 -14.17 -4.79
C GLY A 197 7.01 -15.52 -4.19
N ALA A 198 8.27 -15.72 -3.80
CA ALA A 198 8.76 -16.95 -3.16
C ALA A 198 8.60 -16.97 -1.62
N ARG A 199 8.17 -15.86 -1.02
CA ARG A 199 8.16 -15.66 0.44
C ARG A 199 6.77 -15.39 1.05
N SER A 200 5.76 -15.22 0.19
CA SER A 200 4.40 -14.96 0.65
C SER A 200 3.85 -16.07 1.54
N PHE A 201 3.08 -15.70 2.55
CA PHE A 201 2.46 -16.68 3.46
C PHE A 201 1.26 -17.39 2.81
N TYR A 202 0.54 -16.69 1.93
CA TYR A 202 -0.65 -17.21 1.26
C TYR A 202 -0.60 -16.96 -0.26
N TYR A 203 -1.18 -17.89 -1.02
CA TYR A 203 -1.27 -17.83 -2.48
C TYR A 203 -2.73 -18.07 -2.90
N PRO A 204 -3.27 -17.29 -3.85
CA PRO A 204 -4.54 -17.66 -4.48
C PRO A 204 -4.37 -18.93 -5.32
N GLU A 205 -5.46 -19.65 -5.57
CA GLU A 205 -5.45 -20.84 -6.44
C GLU A 205 -4.93 -20.54 -7.85
N LYS A 206 -5.19 -19.32 -8.34
CA LYS A 206 -4.72 -18.82 -9.62
C LYS A 206 -4.11 -17.43 -9.45
N PRO A 207 -2.93 -17.16 -10.05
CA PRO A 207 -2.39 -15.82 -10.14
C PRO A 207 -3.37 -14.86 -10.83
N SER A 208 -3.29 -13.59 -10.47
CA SER A 208 -4.11 -12.51 -11.04
C SER A 208 -3.24 -11.32 -11.42
N THR A 209 -3.67 -10.58 -12.45
CA THR A 209 -3.08 -9.30 -12.86
C THR A 209 -3.84 -8.11 -12.27
N CYS A 210 -3.30 -6.91 -12.43
CA CYS A 210 -3.99 -5.67 -12.07
C CYS A 210 -5.38 -5.58 -12.71
N GLY A 211 -5.50 -5.87 -14.02
CA GLY A 211 -6.79 -5.87 -14.71
C GLY A 211 -7.74 -6.98 -14.29
N GLY A 212 -7.21 -8.13 -13.84
CA GLY A 212 -8.04 -9.21 -13.29
C GLY A 212 -8.90 -8.77 -12.10
N CYS A 213 -8.34 -7.89 -11.25
CA CYS A 213 -9.04 -7.35 -10.08
C CYS A 213 -9.73 -6.00 -10.35
N HIS A 214 -9.06 -5.06 -11.03
CA HIS A 214 -9.53 -3.68 -11.19
C HIS A 214 -10.32 -3.42 -12.48
N MET A 215 -10.31 -4.37 -13.42
CA MET A 215 -11.12 -4.34 -14.65
C MET A 215 -11.86 -5.68 -14.82
N PRO A 216 -12.68 -6.11 -13.84
CA PRO A 216 -13.36 -7.40 -13.91
C PRO A 216 -14.30 -7.46 -15.11
N LEU A 217 -14.57 -8.67 -15.60
CA LEU A 217 -15.54 -8.87 -16.67
C LEU A 217 -16.96 -8.52 -16.18
N VAL A 218 -17.64 -7.65 -16.93
CA VAL A 218 -19.00 -7.19 -16.67
C VAL A 218 -19.85 -7.34 -17.92
N ALA A 219 -21.15 -7.53 -17.76
CA ALA A 219 -22.08 -7.64 -18.88
C ALA A 219 -22.09 -6.34 -19.71
N SER A 220 -22.13 -6.48 -21.03
CA SER A 220 -22.22 -5.35 -21.96
C SER A 220 -22.76 -5.78 -23.32
N GLN A 221 -23.40 -4.83 -24.00
CA GLN A 221 -23.86 -4.97 -25.38
C GLN A 221 -22.95 -4.23 -26.38
N ASP A 222 -21.82 -3.68 -25.91
CA ASP A 222 -20.89 -2.96 -26.77
C ASP A 222 -20.32 -3.90 -27.86
N PRO A 223 -20.16 -3.44 -29.11
CA PRO A 223 -19.45 -4.17 -30.14
C PRO A 223 -18.05 -4.58 -29.68
N GLY A 224 -17.63 -5.80 -30.02
CA GLY A 224 -16.36 -6.36 -29.56
C GLY A 224 -16.40 -7.01 -28.18
N ASN A 225 -17.56 -7.07 -27.52
CA ASN A 225 -17.75 -7.91 -26.35
C ASN A 225 -17.47 -9.40 -26.67
N ARG A 226 -17.06 -10.15 -25.64
CA ARG A 226 -16.86 -11.61 -25.74
C ARG A 226 -17.85 -12.28 -24.80
N ASN A 227 -18.72 -13.12 -25.36
CA ASN A 227 -19.77 -13.81 -24.60
C ASN A 227 -20.67 -12.85 -23.80
N GLY A 228 -20.99 -11.67 -24.36
CA GLY A 228 -21.80 -10.65 -23.69
C GLY A 228 -21.06 -9.89 -22.58
N GLN A 229 -19.73 -9.97 -22.51
CA GLN A 229 -18.94 -9.34 -21.47
C GLN A 229 -17.78 -8.50 -22.01
N VAL A 230 -17.43 -7.44 -21.27
CA VAL A 230 -16.27 -6.58 -21.47
C VAL A 230 -15.54 -6.37 -20.14
N HIS A 231 -14.27 -5.95 -20.20
CA HIS A 231 -13.56 -5.52 -19.00
C HIS A 231 -14.13 -4.18 -18.50
N SER A 232 -14.45 -4.11 -17.21
CA SER A 232 -14.98 -2.91 -16.59
C SER A 232 -13.99 -1.75 -16.66
N HIS A 233 -14.46 -0.57 -17.07
CA HIS A 233 -13.70 0.68 -17.07
C HIS A 233 -14.12 1.61 -15.93
N ARG A 234 -14.81 1.08 -14.90
CA ARG A 234 -15.11 1.84 -13.67
C ARG A 234 -13.90 2.01 -12.76
N PHE A 235 -12.91 1.11 -12.88
CA PHE A 235 -11.72 1.06 -12.03
C PHE A 235 -12.06 1.15 -10.53
N ALA A 236 -13.10 0.42 -10.11
CA ALA A 236 -13.55 0.44 -8.73
C ALA A 236 -12.42 -0.06 -7.81
N ALA A 237 -11.97 0.82 -6.93
CA ALA A 237 -10.88 0.56 -5.98
C ALA A 237 -11.27 1.13 -4.62
N ALA A 238 -10.56 2.16 -4.14
CA ALA A 238 -10.76 2.74 -2.81
C ALA A 238 -11.25 4.19 -2.81
N ASN A 239 -11.44 4.84 -3.96
CA ASN A 239 -11.79 6.26 -3.99
C ASN A 239 -13.29 6.52 -3.79
N THR A 240 -13.72 6.67 -2.54
CA THR A 240 -15.08 7.07 -2.18
C THR A 240 -15.32 8.57 -2.27
N ALA A 241 -14.26 9.39 -2.23
CA ALA A 241 -14.37 10.84 -2.16
C ALA A 241 -14.85 11.44 -3.49
N VAL A 242 -14.22 11.08 -4.61
CA VAL A 242 -14.56 11.61 -5.94
C VAL A 242 -16.01 11.35 -6.33
N PRO A 243 -16.56 10.11 -6.24
CA PRO A 243 -17.97 9.90 -6.55
C PRO A 243 -18.90 10.59 -5.55
N ALA A 244 -18.55 10.67 -4.26
CA ALA A 244 -19.36 11.37 -3.26
C ALA A 244 -19.50 12.87 -3.55
N VAL A 245 -18.40 13.58 -3.86
CA VAL A 245 -18.45 15.02 -4.17
C VAL A 245 -19.09 15.33 -5.52
N ASN A 246 -19.15 14.35 -6.41
CA ASN A 246 -19.86 14.42 -7.69
C ASN A 246 -21.31 13.90 -7.62
N GLN A 247 -21.78 13.45 -6.45
CA GLN A 247 -23.10 12.84 -6.26
C GLN A 247 -23.36 11.73 -7.30
N ASP A 248 -22.35 10.88 -7.52
CA ASP A 248 -22.44 9.69 -8.36
C ASP A 248 -22.67 8.46 -7.46
N ASP A 249 -23.95 8.24 -7.14
CA ASP A 249 -24.38 7.16 -6.24
C ASP A 249 -24.07 5.77 -6.80
N GLU A 250 -24.10 5.61 -8.13
CA GLU A 250 -23.82 4.33 -8.78
C GLU A 250 -22.34 3.97 -8.58
N GLN A 251 -21.43 4.88 -8.93
CA GLN A 251 -20.00 4.65 -8.76
C GLN A 251 -19.64 4.52 -7.29
N LEU A 252 -20.22 5.34 -6.40
CA LEU A 252 -19.99 5.20 -4.95
C LEU A 252 -20.41 3.82 -4.45
N LYS A 253 -21.56 3.31 -4.88
CA LYS A 253 -22.02 1.96 -4.54
C LYS A 253 -21.04 0.88 -5.03
N GLN A 254 -20.52 0.99 -6.25
CA GLN A 254 -19.53 0.05 -6.78
C GLN A 254 -18.23 0.07 -5.98
N VAL A 255 -17.73 1.27 -5.62
CA VAL A 255 -16.52 1.43 -4.79
C VAL A 255 -16.73 0.86 -3.39
N VAL A 256 -17.87 1.14 -2.74
CA VAL A 256 -18.18 0.60 -1.41
C VAL A 256 -18.33 -0.92 -1.45
N ALA A 257 -18.95 -1.47 -2.49
CA ALA A 257 -19.05 -2.92 -2.68
C ALA A 257 -17.66 -3.56 -2.83
N ASN A 258 -16.77 -2.94 -3.61
CA ASN A 258 -15.38 -3.39 -3.74
C ASN A 258 -14.63 -3.34 -2.40
N LEU A 259 -14.79 -2.25 -1.64
CA LEU A 259 -14.21 -2.07 -0.30
C LEU A 259 -14.74 -3.08 0.74
N LYS A 260 -15.92 -3.65 0.51
CA LYS A 260 -16.54 -4.67 1.35
C LYS A 260 -16.50 -6.09 0.75
N SER A 261 -15.65 -6.32 -0.25
CA SER A 261 -15.57 -7.61 -0.97
C SER A 261 -14.95 -8.77 -0.15
N GLY A 262 -14.54 -8.53 1.10
CA GLY A 262 -13.85 -9.50 1.93
C GLY A 262 -12.37 -9.68 1.57
N PHE A 263 -11.76 -8.69 0.90
CA PHE A 263 -10.32 -8.69 0.62
C PHE A 263 -9.47 -8.49 1.89
N ILE A 264 -10.09 -8.01 2.98
CA ILE A 264 -9.50 -7.79 4.30
C ILE A 264 -10.46 -8.30 5.39
N SER A 265 -9.92 -8.80 6.50
CA SER A 265 -10.70 -9.25 7.66
C SER A 265 -10.11 -8.72 8.96
N VAL A 266 -10.96 -8.63 9.99
CA VAL A 266 -10.59 -8.27 11.36
C VAL A 266 -10.96 -9.45 12.27
N ASP A 267 -10.14 -9.73 13.28
CA ASP A 267 -10.40 -10.72 14.32
C ASP A 267 -9.94 -10.19 15.68
N ILE A 268 -10.76 -10.32 16.72
CA ILE A 268 -10.35 -10.05 18.10
C ILE A 268 -9.84 -11.37 18.66
N PHE A 269 -8.53 -11.57 18.61
CA PHE A 269 -7.95 -12.91 18.67
C PHE A 269 -7.49 -13.32 20.06
N ALA A 270 -6.63 -12.54 20.70
CA ALA A 270 -5.97 -12.94 21.94
C ALA A 270 -6.16 -11.90 23.05
N ALA A 271 -6.11 -12.37 24.29
CA ALA A 271 -5.96 -11.52 25.46
C ALA A 271 -4.83 -12.02 26.36
N SER A 272 -4.14 -11.09 27.02
CA SER A 272 -3.13 -11.37 28.04
C SER A 272 -3.28 -10.42 29.24
N PRO A 273 -2.69 -10.74 30.41
CA PRO A 273 -2.60 -9.79 31.52
C PRO A 273 -1.92 -8.49 31.09
N GLY A 274 -2.37 -7.35 31.62
CA GLY A 274 -1.83 -6.02 31.31
C GLY A 274 -0.67 -5.55 32.20
N GLU A 275 -0.25 -6.35 33.18
CA GLU A 275 0.99 -6.09 33.93
C GLU A 275 2.19 -6.27 33.00
N SER A 276 3.10 -5.30 33.02
CA SER A 276 4.38 -5.45 32.31
C SER A 276 5.13 -6.62 32.94
N ILE A 277 5.67 -7.52 32.10
CA ILE A 277 6.71 -8.43 32.58
C ILE A 277 7.95 -7.56 32.78
N ALA A 278 8.05 -6.92 33.95
CA ALA A 278 9.21 -6.13 34.33
C ALA A 278 10.47 -7.02 34.28
N GLY A 279 11.51 -6.57 33.57
CA GLY A 279 12.81 -7.24 33.53
C GLY A 279 13.11 -8.11 32.29
N GLN A 280 12.33 -8.04 31.21
CA GLN A 280 12.68 -8.74 29.98
C GLN A 280 13.75 -7.99 29.17
N PRO A 281 14.78 -8.67 28.66
CA PRO A 281 15.87 -8.04 27.93
C PRO A 281 15.38 -7.53 26.57
N GLU A 282 15.37 -6.22 26.39
CA GLU A 282 15.26 -5.61 25.07
C GLU A 282 16.60 -5.78 24.34
N MET A 283 16.65 -6.65 23.33
CA MET A 283 17.83 -6.76 22.47
C MET A 283 17.60 -5.97 21.19
N GLN A 284 18.22 -4.79 21.09
CA GLN A 284 18.44 -4.17 19.77
C GLN A 284 19.36 -5.09 18.96
N ARG A 285 18.83 -5.78 17.95
CA ARG A 285 19.70 -6.30 16.90
C ARG A 285 20.35 -5.11 16.20
N ARG A 286 21.64 -5.24 15.89
CA ARG A 286 22.30 -4.38 14.89
C ARG A 286 21.42 -4.41 13.64
N THR A 287 20.92 -3.24 13.24
CA THR A 287 20.27 -2.97 11.95
C THR A 287 20.78 -3.91 10.87
N ALA A 288 19.90 -4.55 10.09
CA ALA A 288 20.36 -5.32 8.93
C ALA A 288 21.36 -4.49 8.14
N VAL A 289 22.57 -5.04 8.05
CA VAL A 289 23.71 -4.39 7.41
C VAL A 289 23.48 -4.51 5.90
N GLY A 290 22.74 -3.57 5.34
CA GLY A 290 22.42 -3.50 3.92
C GLY A 290 21.86 -2.12 3.56
N PRO A 291 22.15 -1.63 2.35
CA PRO A 291 21.63 -0.35 1.91
C PRO A 291 20.10 -0.41 1.70
N GLN A 292 19.38 0.57 2.22
CA GLN A 292 17.92 0.67 2.09
C GLN A 292 17.52 1.56 0.91
N LEU A 293 16.39 1.29 0.27
CA LEU A 293 15.80 2.15 -0.75
C LEU A 293 15.25 3.44 -0.11
N ALA A 294 15.51 4.58 -0.74
CA ALA A 294 14.95 5.87 -0.36
C ALA A 294 13.45 5.89 -0.68
N SER A 295 12.63 5.40 0.26
CA SER A 295 11.21 5.20 0.04
C SER A 295 10.38 5.94 1.08
N THR A 296 9.26 6.54 0.65
CA THR A 296 8.22 7.02 1.57
C THR A 296 7.17 5.94 1.89
N PHE A 297 7.43 4.70 1.47
CA PHE A 297 6.53 3.54 1.57
C PHE A 297 7.29 2.30 2.06
N ALA A 298 6.56 1.29 2.52
CA ALA A 298 7.13 -0.03 2.78
C ALA A 298 7.70 -0.63 1.48
N VAL A 299 8.85 -1.29 1.56
CA VAL A 299 9.59 -1.84 0.42
C VAL A 299 9.51 -3.36 0.48
N GLY A 300 8.45 -3.94 -0.12
CA GLY A 300 8.21 -5.38 -0.16
C GLY A 300 8.23 -6.09 1.20
N GLU A 301 8.21 -7.42 1.20
CA GLU A 301 8.47 -8.23 2.41
C GLU A 301 9.96 -8.16 2.84
N GLU A 302 10.80 -7.34 2.20
CA GLU A 302 12.25 -7.20 2.51
C GLU A 302 12.48 -6.34 3.77
N SER A 303 11.48 -5.54 4.16
CA SER A 303 11.49 -4.79 5.41
C SER A 303 11.52 -5.67 6.66
N GLU A 304 11.21 -6.97 6.53
CA GLU A 304 11.38 -7.99 7.59
C GLU A 304 12.80 -8.00 8.19
N GLN A 305 13.81 -7.54 7.44
CA GLN A 305 15.21 -7.61 7.87
C GLN A 305 15.69 -6.35 8.63
N GLY A 306 15.01 -5.20 8.52
CA GLY A 306 15.55 -3.91 8.97
C GLY A 306 15.05 -3.38 10.33
N GLY A 307 14.03 -4.00 10.92
CA GLY A 307 13.36 -3.51 12.13
C GLY A 307 14.01 -3.91 13.46
N ALA A 308 13.61 -3.25 14.55
CA ALA A 308 13.92 -3.70 15.90
C ALA A 308 13.29 -5.08 16.13
N VAL A 309 14.04 -6.00 16.74
CA VAL A 309 13.60 -7.35 17.08
C VAL A 309 13.40 -7.42 18.58
N PHE A 310 12.32 -8.05 19.02
CA PHE A 310 11.98 -8.20 20.43
C PHE A 310 11.97 -9.69 20.77
N LEU A 311 12.85 -10.07 21.70
CA LEU A 311 12.89 -11.41 22.28
C LEU A 311 12.24 -11.35 23.65
N ARG A 312 10.95 -11.68 23.69
CA ARG A 312 10.15 -11.65 24.91
C ARG A 312 9.53 -13.02 25.14
N ASP A 313 9.62 -13.55 26.35
CA ASP A 313 8.89 -14.79 26.65
C ASP A 313 7.40 -14.55 26.51
N VAL A 314 6.72 -15.46 25.83
CA VAL A 314 5.27 -15.42 25.71
C VAL A 314 4.68 -15.78 27.07
N GLY A 315 4.17 -14.76 27.75
CA GLY A 315 3.48 -14.92 29.02
C GLY A 315 2.15 -15.66 28.89
N LYS A 316 1.32 -15.50 29.92
CA LYS A 316 -0.05 -16.04 29.95
C LYS A 316 -0.89 -15.45 28.81
N VAL A 317 -1.55 -16.30 28.01
CA VAL A 317 -2.41 -15.88 26.89
C VAL A 317 -3.69 -16.70 26.82
N ALA A 318 -4.79 -16.01 26.55
CA ALA A 318 -6.09 -16.58 26.23
C ALA A 318 -6.36 -16.39 24.73
N ALA A 319 -6.25 -17.47 23.95
CA ALA A 319 -6.38 -17.41 22.50
C ALA A 319 -6.87 -18.76 21.92
N PRO A 320 -7.76 -18.76 20.91
CA PRO A 320 -8.60 -17.64 20.54
C PRO A 320 -9.52 -17.24 21.72
N ILE A 321 -9.69 -15.94 21.94
CA ILE A 321 -10.33 -15.39 23.15
C ILE A 321 -11.77 -15.87 23.33
N ASP A 322 -12.48 -16.08 22.23
CA ASP A 322 -13.87 -16.57 22.20
C ASP A 322 -13.98 -18.09 22.45
N LYS A 323 -12.83 -18.81 22.51
CA LYS A 323 -12.75 -20.26 22.74
C LYS A 323 -12.07 -20.61 24.05
N ALA A 324 -11.14 -19.78 24.52
CA ALA A 324 -10.34 -20.01 25.73
C ALA A 324 -11.17 -20.11 27.02
N GLY A 325 -12.40 -19.58 27.03
CA GLY A 325 -13.29 -19.63 28.21
C GLY A 325 -12.78 -18.81 29.39
N THR A 326 -11.79 -17.94 29.16
CA THR A 326 -11.16 -17.10 30.19
C THR A 326 -12.18 -16.15 30.81
N ARG A 327 -12.09 -16.03 32.13
CA ARG A 327 -12.90 -15.12 32.93
C ARG A 327 -12.03 -13.97 33.41
N PHE A 328 -12.49 -12.74 33.21
CA PHE A 328 -11.73 -11.52 33.47
C PHE A 328 -12.21 -10.83 34.75
N GLU A 329 -11.27 -10.31 35.52
CA GLU A 329 -11.55 -9.67 36.81
C GLU A 329 -11.84 -8.17 36.62
N ARG A 330 -12.79 -7.65 37.42
CA ARG A 330 -13.06 -6.21 37.46
C ARG A 330 -11.88 -5.49 38.12
N GLY A 331 -11.56 -4.29 37.65
CA GLY A 331 -10.38 -3.53 38.10
C GLY A 331 -9.06 -3.98 37.45
N SER A 332 -9.02 -5.17 36.83
CA SER A 332 -7.83 -5.67 36.14
C SER A 332 -7.56 -4.92 34.82
N THR A 333 -6.29 -4.94 34.41
CA THR A 333 -5.87 -4.48 33.09
C THR A 333 -5.63 -5.69 32.20
N VAL A 334 -6.19 -5.64 30.99
CA VAL A 334 -6.09 -6.71 29.98
C VAL A 334 -5.52 -6.10 28.71
N ARG A 335 -4.54 -6.76 28.10
CA ARG A 335 -4.13 -6.47 26.74
C ARG A 335 -4.98 -7.31 25.79
N VAL A 336 -5.59 -6.69 24.79
CA VAL A 336 -6.39 -7.33 23.75
C VAL A 336 -5.69 -7.15 22.42
N ASP A 337 -5.40 -8.26 21.74
CA ASP A 337 -4.77 -8.26 20.42
C ASP A 337 -5.85 -8.41 19.34
N VAL A 338 -5.92 -7.41 18.45
CA VAL A 338 -6.82 -7.41 17.29
C VAL A 338 -5.98 -7.61 16.03
N VAL A 339 -6.32 -8.64 15.26
CA VAL A 339 -5.61 -9.03 14.04
C VAL A 339 -6.34 -8.47 12.83
N VAL A 340 -5.62 -7.77 11.96
CA VAL A 340 -6.11 -7.33 10.66
C VAL A 340 -5.36 -8.08 9.58
N ARG A 341 -6.08 -8.78 8.70
CA ARG A 341 -5.50 -9.66 7.68
C ARG A 341 -5.90 -9.29 6.27
N THR A 342 -4.92 -9.24 5.37
CA THR A 342 -5.15 -9.18 3.94
C THR A 342 -5.38 -10.58 3.35
N ARG A 343 -6.35 -10.70 2.43
CA ARG A 343 -6.77 -11.98 1.83
C ARG A 343 -6.65 -11.99 0.30
N LYS A 344 -7.30 -11.04 -0.37
CA LYS A 344 -7.45 -10.99 -1.84
C LYS A 344 -6.88 -9.71 -2.43
N ILE A 345 -5.70 -9.31 -1.97
CA ILE A 345 -5.01 -8.10 -2.41
C ILE A 345 -3.60 -8.47 -2.85
N GLY A 346 -3.17 -7.92 -3.99
CA GLY A 346 -1.83 -8.19 -4.54
C GLY A 346 -0.77 -7.21 -4.08
N HIS A 347 -1.14 -6.05 -3.57
CA HIS A 347 -0.21 -5.02 -3.09
C HIS A 347 -0.46 -4.73 -1.60
N PHE A 348 0.35 -3.85 -0.99
CA PHE A 348 0.14 -3.46 0.39
C PHE A 348 -1.25 -2.85 0.61
N PHE A 349 -1.78 -3.06 1.81
CA PHE A 349 -2.97 -2.41 2.30
C PHE A 349 -2.63 -1.38 3.39
N PRO A 350 -3.18 -0.16 3.31
CA PRO A 350 -3.74 0.45 2.10
C PRO A 350 -2.67 0.62 1.00
N GLY A 351 -3.10 0.77 -0.26
CA GLY A 351 -2.23 1.02 -1.43
C GLY A 351 -2.37 2.45 -1.97
N GLY A 352 -1.53 2.85 -2.94
CA GLY A 352 -1.54 4.20 -3.52
C GLY A 352 -1.01 5.29 -2.58
N THR A 353 -1.63 6.47 -2.55
CA THR A 353 -1.14 7.66 -1.80
C THR A 353 -1.53 7.66 -0.31
N VAL A 354 -1.01 6.68 0.43
CA VAL A 354 -1.42 6.38 1.82
C VAL A 354 -1.03 7.44 2.87
N ASP A 355 -0.31 8.49 2.46
CA ASP A 355 -0.08 9.71 3.26
C ASP A 355 -1.32 10.60 3.36
N ALA A 356 -2.28 10.43 2.44
CA ALA A 356 -3.45 11.30 2.34
C ALA A 356 -4.73 10.70 2.93
N PHE A 357 -4.71 9.46 3.43
CA PHE A 357 -5.93 8.72 3.82
C PHE A 357 -6.08 8.64 5.33
N ASP A 358 -7.32 8.50 5.81
CA ASP A 358 -7.56 8.00 7.17
C ASP A 358 -8.01 6.54 7.07
N VAL A 359 -7.11 5.63 7.44
CA VAL A 359 -7.42 4.20 7.60
C VAL A 359 -7.02 3.83 9.01
N TRP A 360 -7.97 3.40 9.83
CA TRP A 360 -7.71 3.15 11.25
C TRP A 360 -8.52 1.98 11.76
N LEU A 361 -7.98 1.34 12.79
CA LEU A 361 -8.67 0.30 13.55
C LEU A 361 -9.30 0.93 14.78
N GLU A 362 -10.61 0.81 14.89
CA GLU A 362 -11.40 1.24 16.04
C GLU A 362 -11.73 0.02 16.91
N LEU A 363 -11.57 0.15 18.24
CA LEU A 363 -12.00 -0.85 19.21
C LEU A 363 -12.90 -0.19 20.25
N ILE A 364 -14.13 -0.69 20.38
CA ILE A 364 -15.12 -0.24 21.35
C ILE A 364 -15.44 -1.38 22.31
N GLY A 365 -15.42 -1.10 23.61
CA GLY A 365 -15.90 -1.99 24.67
C GLY A 365 -17.14 -1.41 25.34
N THR A 366 -18.23 -2.18 25.38
CA THR A 366 -19.48 -1.84 26.08
C THR A 366 -19.83 -2.91 27.08
N ASP A 367 -20.22 -2.51 28.29
CA ASP A 367 -20.72 -3.44 29.31
C ASP A 367 -22.16 -3.91 29.02
N ALA A 368 -22.71 -4.77 29.88
CA ALA A 368 -24.04 -5.35 29.68
C ALA A 368 -25.20 -4.34 29.77
N ASP A 369 -24.98 -3.17 30.40
CA ASP A 369 -25.95 -2.07 30.46
C ASP A 369 -25.86 -1.16 29.21
N GLY A 370 -24.94 -1.47 28.29
CA GLY A 370 -24.67 -0.67 27.10
C GLY A 370 -23.75 0.52 27.34
N LYS A 371 -23.15 0.64 28.54
CA LYS A 371 -22.22 1.72 28.85
C LYS A 371 -20.87 1.46 28.20
N THR A 372 -20.34 2.45 27.49
CA THR A 372 -18.98 2.40 26.95
C THR A 372 -17.96 2.40 28.10
N VAL A 373 -17.12 1.38 28.14
CA VAL A 373 -16.04 1.21 29.13
C VAL A 373 -14.64 1.30 28.51
N PHE A 374 -14.55 1.22 27.17
CA PHE A 374 -13.31 1.41 26.41
C PHE A 374 -13.64 1.96 25.02
N TRP A 375 -12.85 2.89 24.50
CA TRP A 375 -12.96 3.33 23.10
C TRP A 375 -11.63 3.88 22.58
N SER A 376 -11.04 3.22 21.58
CA SER A 376 -9.92 3.75 20.79
C SER A 376 -10.36 3.85 19.32
N GLY A 377 -9.88 4.86 18.58
CA GLY A 377 -10.29 5.12 17.19
C GLY A 377 -11.58 5.92 17.05
N ARG A 378 -11.97 6.69 18.06
CA ARG A 378 -13.17 7.55 18.02
C ARG A 378 -12.98 8.68 17.02
N VAL A 379 -14.02 8.94 16.22
CA VAL A 379 -14.10 10.10 15.33
C VAL A 379 -14.83 11.23 16.05
N GLU A 380 -14.26 12.44 16.01
CA GLU A 380 -14.87 13.63 16.59
C GLU A 380 -16.10 14.10 15.78
N ASP A 381 -16.82 15.08 16.32
CA ASP A 381 -18.01 15.70 15.67
C ASP A 381 -19.04 14.69 15.17
N ASN A 382 -19.30 13.65 15.97
CA ASN A 382 -20.24 12.57 15.66
C ASN A 382 -19.94 11.88 14.30
N GLY A 383 -18.66 11.60 14.02
CA GLY A 383 -18.25 10.88 12.81
C GLY A 383 -17.84 11.76 11.64
N LYS A 384 -17.74 13.08 11.83
CA LYS A 384 -17.44 14.05 10.77
C LYS A 384 -16.05 14.66 10.90
N GLY A 385 -15.52 14.72 12.12
CA GLY A 385 -14.27 15.38 12.44
C GLY A 385 -13.02 14.52 12.20
N PRO A 386 -11.88 14.94 12.78
CA PRO A 386 -10.67 14.12 12.81
C PRO A 386 -10.90 12.82 13.61
N VAL A 387 -10.10 11.80 13.26
CA VAL A 387 -9.94 10.62 14.12
C VAL A 387 -9.01 11.02 15.28
N GLU A 388 -9.29 10.54 16.48
CA GLU A 388 -8.46 10.82 17.65
C GLU A 388 -6.98 10.42 17.43
N PRO A 389 -5.99 11.19 17.94
CA PRO A 389 -4.59 11.00 17.57
C PRO A 389 -3.94 9.69 18.01
N GLY A 390 -4.44 9.05 19.07
CA GLY A 390 -3.94 7.80 19.62
C GLY A 390 -4.51 6.54 18.97
N ALA A 391 -5.31 6.69 17.90
CA ALA A 391 -5.86 5.57 17.15
C ALA A 391 -4.77 4.78 16.41
N HIS A 392 -5.04 3.50 16.17
CA HIS A 392 -4.16 2.67 15.35
C HIS A 392 -4.34 2.98 13.86
N PHE A 393 -3.36 3.62 13.23
CA PHE A 393 -3.46 4.05 11.83
C PHE A 393 -2.64 3.19 10.87
N TYR A 394 -3.26 2.82 9.74
CA TYR A 394 -2.57 2.26 8.59
C TYR A 394 -2.23 3.36 7.58
N ARG A 395 -1.01 3.91 7.65
CA ARG A 395 -0.58 5.05 6.82
C ARG A 395 0.94 5.11 6.64
N SER A 396 1.37 6.02 5.78
CA SER A 396 2.75 6.51 5.70
C SER A 396 2.79 7.92 6.29
N TYR A 397 3.44 8.07 7.44
CA TYR A 397 3.54 9.35 8.12
C TYR A 397 4.81 10.08 7.67
N GLN A 398 4.65 10.96 6.68
CA GLN A 398 5.75 11.70 6.08
C GLN A 398 5.91 13.09 6.72
N LEU A 399 7.15 13.57 6.78
CA LEU A 399 7.51 14.88 7.31
C LEU A 399 8.24 15.73 6.26
N ASP A 400 7.99 17.04 6.30
CA ASP A 400 8.75 18.04 5.53
C ASP A 400 10.11 18.36 6.17
N GLY A 401 10.87 19.29 5.58
CA GLY A 401 12.20 19.68 6.06
C GLY A 401 12.23 20.30 7.46
N ALA A 402 11.10 20.80 7.98
CA ALA A 402 10.99 21.35 9.33
C ALA A 402 10.38 20.34 10.34
N GLY A 403 10.03 19.13 9.88
CA GLY A 403 9.39 18.11 10.71
C GLY A 403 7.87 18.27 10.80
N ASN A 404 7.24 19.05 9.93
CA ASN A 404 5.78 19.13 9.86
C ASN A 404 5.20 17.95 9.06
N PRO A 405 3.99 17.48 9.40
CA PRO A 405 3.33 16.44 8.63
C PRO A 405 3.01 16.86 7.19
N ILE A 406 3.21 15.96 6.23
CA ILE A 406 2.72 16.11 4.85
C ILE A 406 1.21 15.83 4.84
N ASN A 407 0.41 16.84 5.19
CA ASN A 407 -1.05 16.74 5.33
C ASN A 407 -1.85 17.55 4.29
N LYS A 408 -1.15 18.24 3.38
CA LYS A 408 -1.73 19.08 2.29
C LYS A 408 -1.54 18.44 0.91
N ARG A 409 -1.12 17.17 0.88
CA ARG A 409 -0.64 16.44 -0.31
C ARG A 409 0.56 17.12 -0.99
N ASN A 410 1.40 17.76 -0.18
CA ASN A 410 2.65 18.42 -0.56
C ASN A 410 3.84 17.46 -0.60
N ALA A 411 3.71 16.37 -1.36
CA ALA A 411 4.74 15.32 -1.41
C ALA A 411 6.11 15.85 -1.91
N PHE A 412 6.15 16.94 -2.68
CA PHE A 412 7.38 17.61 -3.12
C PHE A 412 8.23 18.17 -1.96
N GLN A 413 7.64 18.43 -0.80
CA GLN A 413 8.35 18.86 0.41
C GLN A 413 8.75 17.69 1.32
N SER A 414 8.39 16.44 1.00
CA SER A 414 8.73 15.28 1.84
C SER A 414 10.24 15.11 1.97
N ARG A 415 10.72 14.94 3.22
CA ARG A 415 12.14 14.76 3.55
C ARG A 415 12.40 13.54 4.42
N SER A 416 11.45 13.18 5.29
CA SER A 416 11.65 12.10 6.24
C SER A 416 10.37 11.30 6.46
N LEU A 417 10.54 10.07 6.96
CA LEU A 417 9.47 9.21 7.41
C LEU A 417 9.52 9.11 8.93
N LEU A 418 8.39 9.41 9.57
CA LEU A 418 8.23 9.13 10.99
C LEU A 418 7.98 7.63 11.20
N TYR A 419 7.01 7.06 10.49
CA TYR A 419 6.73 5.63 10.44
C TYR A 419 5.91 5.26 9.19
N VAL A 420 5.92 3.98 8.83
CA VAL A 420 5.04 3.41 7.81
C VAL A 420 4.42 2.13 8.37
N ARG A 421 3.09 2.08 8.40
CA ARG A 421 2.33 0.93 8.86
C ARG A 421 1.34 0.49 7.79
N LEU A 422 1.73 -0.51 7.01
CA LEU A 422 0.95 -1.10 5.92
C LEU A 422 1.03 -2.62 6.03
N ILE A 423 -0.01 -3.32 5.61
CA ILE A 423 -0.07 -4.78 5.66
C ILE A 423 0.30 -5.36 4.29
N PRO A 424 1.33 -6.22 4.17
CA PRO A 424 1.69 -6.87 2.91
C PRO A 424 0.55 -7.74 2.33
N PRO A 425 0.63 -8.12 1.04
CA PRO A 425 -0.25 -9.10 0.42
C PRO A 425 -0.23 -10.45 1.14
N GLY A 426 -1.39 -11.00 1.47
CA GLY A 426 -1.48 -12.31 2.13
C GLY A 426 -0.73 -12.35 3.47
N ALA A 427 -0.81 -11.27 4.24
CA ALA A 427 -0.19 -11.13 5.55
C ALA A 427 -1.18 -10.56 6.58
N ALA A 428 -0.71 -10.30 7.79
CA ALA A 428 -1.51 -9.74 8.87
C ALA A 428 -0.70 -8.72 9.69
N ASP A 429 -1.42 -7.85 10.38
CA ASP A 429 -0.91 -6.95 11.41
C ASP A 429 -1.68 -7.19 12.72
N VAL A 430 -1.05 -6.89 13.86
CA VAL A 430 -1.62 -7.08 15.20
C VAL A 430 -1.61 -5.75 15.95
N ALA A 431 -2.78 -5.18 16.20
CA ALA A 431 -2.90 -4.02 17.07
C ALA A 431 -3.13 -4.47 18.52
N HIS A 432 -2.36 -3.91 19.45
CA HIS A 432 -2.48 -4.22 20.88
C HIS A 432 -3.25 -3.10 21.60
N PHE A 433 -4.31 -3.44 22.32
CA PHE A 433 -5.11 -2.49 23.08
C PHE A 433 -4.98 -2.77 24.58
N ARG A 434 -4.57 -1.78 25.36
CA ARG A 434 -4.50 -1.86 26.82
C ARG A 434 -5.82 -1.37 27.41
N MET A 435 -6.63 -2.30 27.88
CA MET A 435 -7.95 -2.04 28.44
C MET A 435 -7.97 -2.23 29.96
N LYS A 436 -8.32 -1.18 30.70
CA LYS A 436 -8.65 -1.28 32.13
C LYS A 436 -10.14 -1.59 32.29
N ILE A 437 -10.47 -2.72 32.91
CA ILE A 437 -11.86 -3.10 33.18
C ILE A 437 -12.36 -2.30 34.41
N PRO A 438 -13.42 -1.48 34.30
CA PRO A 438 -13.91 -0.73 35.45
C PRO A 438 -14.41 -1.65 36.58
N GLU A 439 -14.18 -1.26 37.85
CA GLU A 439 -14.64 -2.01 39.03
C GLU A 439 -16.16 -2.23 39.05
N GLY A 440 -16.93 -1.27 38.54
CA GLY A 440 -18.39 -1.33 38.47
C GLY A 440 -18.96 -1.95 37.18
N ALA A 441 -18.12 -2.44 36.25
CA ALA A 441 -18.59 -2.91 34.94
C ALA A 441 -19.51 -4.14 35.06
N LYS A 442 -20.62 -4.14 34.31
CA LYS A 442 -21.55 -5.27 34.24
C LYS A 442 -21.14 -6.25 33.12
N GLY A 443 -21.05 -7.52 33.46
CA GLY A 443 -20.63 -8.56 32.52
C GLY A 443 -21.80 -9.08 31.67
N PRO A 444 -21.54 -9.55 30.45
CA PRO A 444 -20.25 -9.55 29.74
C PRO A 444 -19.91 -8.16 29.16
N ILE A 445 -18.61 -7.90 28.94
CA ILE A 445 -18.18 -6.76 28.11
C ILE A 445 -18.17 -7.21 26.66
N LYS A 446 -19.01 -6.60 25.83
CA LYS A 446 -18.96 -6.76 24.37
C LYS A 446 -17.85 -5.89 23.81
N LEU A 447 -16.93 -6.51 23.06
CA LEU A 447 -15.94 -5.81 22.26
C LEU A 447 -16.38 -5.80 20.79
N GLN A 448 -16.21 -4.67 20.11
CA GLN A 448 -16.39 -4.52 18.67
C GLN A 448 -15.16 -3.84 18.07
N ALA A 449 -14.51 -4.52 17.14
CA ALA A 449 -13.41 -3.97 16.35
C ALA A 449 -13.90 -3.65 14.94
N LYS A 450 -13.53 -2.48 14.40
CA LYS A 450 -13.89 -2.02 13.05
C LYS A 450 -12.67 -1.48 12.35
N LEU A 451 -12.37 -2.01 11.16
CA LEU A 451 -11.41 -1.39 10.27
C LEU A 451 -12.13 -0.35 9.41
N ASN A 452 -11.88 0.93 9.68
CA ASN A 452 -12.55 2.04 9.04
C ASN A 452 -11.66 2.69 7.97
N TYR A 453 -12.30 3.20 6.92
CA TYR A 453 -11.64 3.83 5.78
C TYR A 453 -12.33 5.13 5.39
N ARG A 454 -11.55 6.20 5.27
CA ARG A 454 -11.93 7.48 4.68
C ARG A 454 -10.85 7.91 3.68
N LYS A 455 -11.26 8.06 2.40
CA LYS A 455 -10.33 8.23 1.27
C LYS A 455 -9.37 9.39 1.43
N PHE A 456 -9.83 10.54 1.93
CA PHE A 456 -8.95 11.66 2.20
C PHE A 456 -9.07 12.08 3.65
N SER A 457 -7.94 12.36 4.29
CA SER A 457 -7.92 12.73 5.70
C SER A 457 -8.79 13.96 5.94
N HIS A 458 -9.31 14.09 7.17
CA HIS A 458 -10.14 15.23 7.53
C HIS A 458 -9.43 16.55 7.19
N TYR A 459 -8.18 16.73 7.65
CA TYR A 459 -7.40 17.95 7.39
C TYR A 459 -7.20 18.20 5.88
N TYR A 460 -6.85 17.16 5.12
CA TYR A 460 -6.61 17.34 3.68
C TYR A 460 -7.90 17.72 2.93
N THR A 461 -9.05 17.23 3.39
CA THR A 461 -10.37 17.63 2.86
C THR A 461 -10.67 19.10 3.13
N GLN A 462 -10.43 19.56 4.37
CA GLN A 462 -10.56 20.96 4.75
C GLN A 462 -9.65 21.86 3.89
N PHE A 463 -8.38 21.46 3.75
CA PHE A 463 -7.40 22.17 2.93
C PHE A 463 -7.79 22.23 1.44
N SER A 464 -8.27 21.12 0.89
CA SER A 464 -8.63 21.01 -0.52
C SER A 464 -9.77 21.96 -0.93
N TYR A 465 -10.70 22.25 -0.01
CA TYR A 465 -11.87 23.10 -0.30
C TYR A 465 -11.71 24.55 0.16
N ALA A 466 -11.15 24.78 1.35
CA ALA A 466 -11.17 26.11 1.99
C ALA A 466 -9.80 26.55 2.52
N GLY A 467 -8.75 25.76 2.29
CA GLY A 467 -7.42 26.02 2.85
C GLY A 467 -6.78 27.27 2.27
N GLU A 468 -6.66 28.30 3.10
CA GLU A 468 -5.89 29.51 2.83
C GLU A 468 -4.99 29.85 4.03
N PRO A 469 -3.76 30.34 3.82
CA PRO A 469 -2.92 30.77 4.92
C PRO A 469 -3.62 31.85 5.76
N GLU A 470 -3.51 31.77 7.09
CA GLU A 470 -3.99 32.84 7.96
C GLU A 470 -3.31 34.18 7.61
N PRO A 471 -4.03 35.32 7.65
CA PRO A 471 -3.50 36.61 7.23
C PRO A 471 -2.37 37.11 8.15
N GLY A 472 -1.45 37.90 7.59
CA GLY A 472 -0.36 38.54 8.35
C GLY A 472 0.82 37.62 8.70
N GLN A 473 0.83 36.38 8.20
CA GLN A 473 1.97 35.48 8.33
C GLN A 473 3.12 35.86 7.38
N ASP A 474 4.35 35.66 7.83
CA ASP A 474 5.55 35.87 7.03
C ASP A 474 5.59 34.90 5.83
N ALA A 475 5.90 35.42 4.64
CA ALA A 475 6.04 34.63 3.43
C ALA A 475 7.20 33.62 3.52
N SER A 476 8.22 33.88 4.36
CA SER A 476 9.36 32.99 4.58
C SER A 476 8.99 31.68 5.29
N LEU A 477 7.78 31.57 5.85
CA LEU A 477 7.29 30.36 6.50
C LEU A 477 7.00 29.21 5.53
N SER A 478 7.08 29.42 4.21
CA SER A 478 6.94 28.36 3.22
C SER A 478 7.95 28.50 2.09
N ASP A 479 8.58 27.38 1.75
CA ASP A 479 9.50 27.24 0.63
C ASP A 479 9.40 25.84 0.00
N VAL A 480 10.31 25.48 -0.89
CA VAL A 480 10.33 24.16 -1.56
C VAL A 480 10.68 22.98 -0.63
N HIS A 481 11.07 23.25 0.62
CA HIS A 481 11.47 22.26 1.61
C HIS A 481 10.44 22.08 2.73
N HIS A 482 9.67 23.10 3.08
CA HIS A 482 8.72 23.04 4.18
C HIS A 482 7.61 24.09 4.12
N ASP A 483 6.55 23.91 4.92
CA ASP A 483 5.49 24.90 5.11
C ASP A 483 4.99 24.93 6.56
N ASN A 484 5.47 25.95 7.29
CA ASN A 484 5.14 26.25 8.69
C ASN A 484 3.89 27.14 8.84
N ARG A 485 3.25 27.56 7.75
CA ARG A 485 2.08 28.46 7.83
C ARG A 485 0.89 27.75 8.47
N LYS A 486 0.16 28.50 9.27
CA LYS A 486 -1.18 28.13 9.75
C LYS A 486 -2.21 28.39 8.66
N TYR A 487 -3.23 27.52 8.60
CA TYR A 487 -4.27 27.57 7.59
C TYR A 487 -5.64 27.75 8.22
N SER A 488 -6.46 28.61 7.61
CA SER A 488 -7.87 28.78 7.91
C SER A 488 -8.71 27.92 6.97
N PHE A 489 -9.82 27.39 7.49
CA PHE A 489 -10.78 26.55 6.75
C PHE A 489 -12.19 27.12 6.79
N VAL A 490 -12.33 28.45 6.87
CA VAL A 490 -13.65 29.08 6.90
C VAL A 490 -14.39 28.83 5.58
N PRO A 491 -15.70 28.50 5.60
CA PRO A 491 -16.46 28.24 4.37
C PRO A 491 -16.45 29.39 3.35
N ALA A 492 -16.23 30.63 3.79
CA ALA A 492 -16.08 31.79 2.92
C ALA A 492 -14.87 31.71 1.96
N ASN A 493 -13.88 30.87 2.27
CA ASN A 493 -12.70 30.65 1.43
C ASN A 493 -12.94 29.69 0.27
N ILE A 494 -14.10 29.02 0.20
CA ILE A 494 -14.37 28.05 -0.86
C ILE A 494 -14.48 28.76 -2.21
N PRO A 495 -13.64 28.42 -3.21
CA PRO A 495 -13.70 29.05 -4.53
C PRO A 495 -15.03 28.75 -5.25
N LYS A 496 -15.60 29.74 -5.93
CA LYS A 496 -16.84 29.57 -6.72
C LYS A 496 -16.73 28.49 -7.81
N ASN A 497 -15.53 28.32 -8.36
CA ASN A 497 -15.24 27.34 -9.41
C ASN A 497 -14.60 26.05 -8.87
N VAL A 498 -14.79 25.70 -7.59
CA VAL A 498 -14.39 24.41 -7.02
C VAL A 498 -14.90 23.24 -7.88
N SER A 499 -14.07 22.22 -8.08
CA SER A 499 -14.40 21.07 -8.91
C SER A 499 -15.35 20.10 -8.19
N GLY A 500 -16.30 19.52 -8.92
CA GLY A 500 -17.36 18.66 -8.37
C GLY A 500 -18.71 19.37 -8.24
N LYS A 501 -19.71 18.65 -7.72
CA LYS A 501 -21.08 19.17 -7.57
C LYS A 501 -21.34 19.86 -6.23
N ILE A 502 -20.56 19.56 -5.20
CA ILE A 502 -20.62 20.24 -3.90
C ILE A 502 -19.75 21.50 -3.97
N LYS A 503 -20.35 22.69 -3.87
CA LYS A 503 -19.64 23.98 -4.05
C LYS A 503 -19.82 24.98 -2.91
N ASP A 504 -20.78 24.74 -2.04
CA ASP A 504 -21.27 25.64 -0.99
C ASP A 504 -20.68 25.33 0.40
N ARG A 505 -20.00 24.19 0.55
CA ARG A 505 -19.49 23.70 1.83
C ARG A 505 -18.31 22.75 1.63
N ILE A 506 -17.57 22.51 2.71
CA ILE A 506 -16.57 21.44 2.78
C ILE A 506 -17.33 20.11 2.93
N PRO A 507 -17.06 19.09 2.09
CA PRO A 507 -17.84 17.86 2.11
C PRO A 507 -17.46 16.96 3.29
N ASP A 508 -18.47 16.39 3.95
CA ASP A 508 -18.32 15.27 4.87
C ASP A 508 -18.05 14.00 4.05
N LEU A 509 -16.79 13.55 3.98
CA LEU A 509 -16.44 12.36 3.20
C LEU A 509 -16.93 11.06 3.88
N PRO A 510 -17.40 10.06 3.10
CA PRO A 510 -17.88 8.80 3.67
C PRO A 510 -16.79 8.04 4.43
N ILE A 511 -17.13 7.58 5.63
CA ILE A 511 -16.39 6.55 6.36
C ILE A 511 -17.01 5.19 6.05
N VAL A 512 -16.20 4.27 5.56
CA VAL A 512 -16.62 2.91 5.23
C VAL A 512 -15.92 1.93 6.17
N THR A 513 -16.70 1.18 6.95
CA THR A 513 -16.18 0.02 7.69
C THR A 513 -15.93 -1.12 6.70
N LEU A 514 -14.66 -1.47 6.50
CA LEU A 514 -14.21 -2.48 5.55
C LEU A 514 -14.47 -3.91 6.06
N ALA A 515 -14.20 -4.11 7.36
CA ALA A 515 -14.38 -5.36 8.07
C ALA A 515 -14.61 -5.06 9.56
N GLU A 516 -15.32 -5.96 10.24
CA GLU A 516 -15.59 -5.85 11.67
C GLU A 516 -15.59 -7.22 12.34
N ALA A 517 -15.31 -7.24 13.64
CA ALA A 517 -15.40 -8.41 14.49
C ALA A 517 -15.99 -8.05 15.85
N THR A 518 -16.67 -9.01 16.49
CA THR A 518 -17.19 -8.85 17.84
C THR A 518 -16.86 -10.06 18.69
N THR A 519 -16.52 -9.83 19.96
CA THR A 519 -16.37 -10.88 20.96
C THR A 519 -16.89 -10.42 22.32
N GLN A 520 -16.89 -11.29 23.32
CA GLN A 520 -17.35 -10.99 24.67
C GLN A 520 -16.30 -11.40 25.70
N LEU A 521 -15.97 -10.48 26.61
CA LEU A 521 -15.18 -10.77 27.80
C LEU A 521 -16.15 -11.12 28.94
N GLN A 522 -16.02 -12.34 29.46
CA GLN A 522 -16.87 -12.81 30.55
C GLN A 522 -16.39 -12.24 31.88
N LEU A 523 -17.29 -11.53 32.60
CA LEU A 523 -17.04 -11.00 33.95
C LEU A 523 -17.90 -11.76 34.98
N PRO A 524 -17.35 -12.79 35.64
CA PRO A 524 -18.09 -13.61 36.60
C PRO A 524 -18.45 -12.87 37.90
N GLU A 525 -19.36 -13.46 38.66
CA GLU A 525 -19.59 -13.13 40.07
C GLU A 525 -18.55 -13.87 40.93
N GLY A 526 -17.76 -13.14 41.72
CA GLY A 526 -16.65 -13.71 42.53
C GLY A 526 -15.30 -13.82 41.80
N ASN A 527 -14.28 -14.35 42.49
CA ASN A 527 -12.92 -14.53 41.97
C ASN A 527 -12.73 -15.98 41.46
N PRO A 528 -12.71 -16.24 40.13
CA PRO A 528 -12.74 -17.58 39.60
C PRO A 528 -11.36 -18.17 39.28
N GLY A 529 -10.27 -17.43 39.50
CA GLY A 529 -8.97 -17.78 38.94
C GLY A 529 -8.99 -17.64 37.41
N SER A 530 -8.22 -16.70 36.87
CA SER A 530 -8.13 -16.49 35.43
C SER A 530 -7.38 -17.65 34.76
N GLY A 531 -8.12 -18.56 34.12
CA GLY A 531 -7.55 -19.58 33.24
C GLY A 531 -7.05 -18.95 31.94
N TRP A 532 -5.80 -18.47 31.93
CA TRP A 532 -5.11 -17.99 30.72
C TRP A 532 -4.54 -19.16 29.93
N GLN A 533 -5.42 -19.98 29.37
CA GLN A 533 -5.03 -21.18 28.63
C GLN A 533 -5.36 -21.02 27.15
N PRO A 534 -4.38 -21.28 26.25
CA PRO A 534 -4.64 -21.30 24.82
C PRO A 534 -5.47 -22.54 24.44
N VAL A 535 -6.33 -22.38 23.44
CA VAL A 535 -7.08 -23.47 22.81
C VAL A 535 -6.54 -23.69 21.40
N VAL A 536 -6.09 -24.92 21.15
CA VAL A 536 -5.43 -25.30 19.91
C VAL A 536 -6.28 -26.35 19.21
N ARG A 537 -6.93 -25.95 18.11
CA ARG A 537 -7.82 -26.81 17.33
C ARG A 537 -7.61 -26.54 15.85
N LYS A 538 -7.73 -27.58 15.03
CA LYS A 538 -7.60 -27.49 13.57
C LYS A 538 -8.41 -26.34 12.93
N PRO A 539 -9.68 -26.07 13.30
CA PRO A 539 -10.44 -24.96 12.72
C PRO A 539 -9.90 -23.56 13.05
N ASP A 540 -9.14 -23.41 14.15
CA ASP A 540 -8.57 -22.14 14.58
C ASP A 540 -7.12 -21.95 14.10
N ARG A 541 -6.55 -22.93 13.40
CA ARG A 541 -5.18 -22.93 12.88
C ARG A 541 -4.85 -21.64 12.12
N GLU A 542 -5.76 -21.19 11.25
CA GLU A 542 -5.55 -19.99 10.45
C GLU A 542 -5.44 -18.72 11.33
N ARG A 543 -6.24 -18.63 12.40
CA ARG A 543 -6.21 -17.48 13.34
C ARG A 543 -4.88 -17.42 14.10
N TRP A 544 -4.38 -18.57 14.55
CA TRP A 544 -3.05 -18.69 15.14
C TRP A 544 -1.94 -18.28 14.16
N ASN A 545 -2.06 -18.70 12.89
CA ASN A 545 -1.10 -18.34 11.85
C ASN A 545 -1.11 -16.83 11.58
N ASP A 546 -2.27 -16.20 11.52
CA ASP A 546 -2.39 -14.76 11.27
C ASP A 546 -1.82 -13.91 12.40
N TRP A 547 -2.10 -14.30 13.64
CA TRP A 547 -1.48 -13.67 14.81
C TRP A 547 0.04 -13.83 14.78
N GLY A 548 0.55 -15.03 14.46
CA GLY A 548 1.98 -15.29 14.30
C GLY A 548 2.63 -14.47 13.18
N ILE A 549 1.95 -14.30 12.04
CA ILE A 549 2.42 -13.46 10.93
C ILE A 549 2.58 -12.01 11.37
N GLY A 550 1.56 -11.43 12.01
CA GLY A 550 1.66 -10.05 12.45
C GLY A 550 2.72 -9.83 13.53
N LEU A 551 2.88 -10.77 14.46
CA LEU A 551 3.98 -10.73 15.43
C LEU A 551 5.36 -10.84 14.76
N LEU A 552 5.50 -11.69 13.74
CA LEU A 552 6.74 -11.83 12.98
C LEU A 552 7.11 -10.52 12.28
N LEU A 553 6.14 -9.87 11.64
CA LEU A 553 6.34 -8.60 10.95
C LEU A 553 6.61 -7.43 11.90
N GLN A 554 6.15 -7.50 13.15
CA GLN A 554 6.50 -6.56 14.22
C GLN A 554 7.88 -6.82 14.83
N GLY A 555 8.47 -7.98 14.56
CA GLY A 555 9.74 -8.40 15.15
C GLY A 555 9.58 -9.07 16.53
N ASP A 556 8.37 -9.40 16.99
CA ASP A 556 8.14 -10.25 18.18
C ASP A 556 8.35 -11.72 17.80
N LEU A 557 9.62 -12.12 17.66
CA LEU A 557 9.98 -13.42 17.09
C LEU A 557 9.60 -14.58 18.00
N LYS A 558 9.65 -14.37 19.32
CA LYS A 558 9.21 -15.37 20.30
C LYS A 558 7.68 -15.51 20.33
N GLY A 559 6.96 -14.40 20.23
CA GLY A 559 5.52 -14.40 20.00
C GLY A 559 5.14 -15.16 18.73
N ALA A 560 5.85 -14.88 17.63
CA ALA A 560 5.64 -15.55 16.35
C ALA A 560 5.97 -17.06 16.41
N GLU A 561 7.12 -17.45 16.98
CA GLU A 561 7.53 -18.84 17.19
C GLU A 561 6.46 -19.60 17.98
N TYR A 562 5.96 -19.02 19.08
CA TYR A 562 4.90 -19.61 19.89
C TYR A 562 3.62 -19.81 19.08
N ALA A 563 3.17 -18.77 18.36
CA ALA A 563 1.96 -18.82 17.56
C ALA A 563 2.05 -19.87 16.46
N PHE A 564 3.16 -19.92 15.72
CA PHE A 564 3.39 -20.92 14.68
C PHE A 564 3.55 -22.33 15.24
N THR A 565 4.06 -22.50 16.45
CA THR A 565 4.05 -23.80 17.12
C THR A 565 2.62 -24.28 17.40
N ARG A 566 1.69 -23.37 17.75
CA ARG A 566 0.26 -23.73 17.86
C ARG A 566 -0.36 -24.11 16.52
N VAL A 567 0.13 -23.55 15.41
CA VAL A 567 -0.27 -23.96 14.06
C VAL A 567 0.13 -25.43 13.79
N THR A 568 1.34 -25.83 14.17
CA THR A 568 1.82 -27.21 13.96
C THR A 568 1.14 -28.20 14.90
N GLU A 569 0.80 -27.80 16.12
CA GLU A 569 -0.03 -28.58 17.05
C GLU A 569 -1.46 -28.77 16.52
N ALA A 570 -2.06 -27.70 15.96
CA ALA A 570 -3.42 -27.73 15.42
C ALA A 570 -3.53 -28.57 14.14
N GLU A 571 -2.49 -28.59 13.31
CA GLU A 571 -2.43 -29.40 12.09
C GLU A 571 -0.99 -29.84 11.76
N PRO A 572 -0.55 -31.00 12.28
CA PRO A 572 0.81 -31.50 12.07
C PRO A 572 1.18 -31.79 10.61
N THR A 573 0.19 -31.99 9.74
CA THR A 573 0.34 -32.28 8.31
C THR A 573 0.35 -31.01 7.43
N TYR A 574 0.36 -29.82 8.02
CA TYR A 574 0.43 -28.56 7.29
C TYR A 574 1.88 -28.07 7.18
N ALA A 575 2.50 -28.23 6.01
CA ALA A 575 3.93 -27.92 5.78
C ALA A 575 4.30 -26.46 6.13
N ASP A 576 3.43 -25.49 5.81
CA ASP A 576 3.68 -24.08 6.11
C ASP A 576 3.73 -23.77 7.60
N GLY A 577 3.02 -24.51 8.44
CA GLY A 577 3.11 -24.32 9.89
C GLY A 577 4.54 -24.53 10.37
N TRP A 578 5.17 -25.61 9.91
CA TRP A 578 6.58 -25.91 10.21
C TRP A 578 7.54 -24.92 9.56
N LEU A 579 7.26 -24.52 8.30
CA LEU A 579 8.04 -23.49 7.62
C LEU A 579 8.01 -22.16 8.38
N ASN A 580 6.85 -21.74 8.89
CA ASN A 580 6.71 -20.47 9.60
C ASN A 580 7.42 -20.48 10.96
N VAL A 581 7.47 -21.61 11.66
CA VAL A 581 8.36 -21.77 12.83
C VAL A 581 9.82 -21.57 12.41
N ALA A 582 10.26 -22.20 11.32
CA ALA A 582 11.62 -22.02 10.81
C ALA A 582 11.90 -20.57 10.41
N ARG A 583 10.94 -19.85 9.82
CA ARG A 583 11.07 -18.43 9.47
C ARG A 583 11.37 -17.56 10.69
N ALA A 584 10.61 -17.73 11.78
CA ALA A 584 10.84 -17.00 13.02
C ALA A 584 12.25 -17.25 13.58
N LEU A 585 12.68 -18.52 13.59
CA LEU A 585 14.02 -18.92 14.05
C LEU A 585 15.15 -18.38 13.15
N ILE A 586 14.97 -18.41 11.82
CA ILE A 586 15.95 -17.83 10.88
C ILE A 586 16.10 -16.32 11.13
N GLN A 587 14.99 -15.61 11.35
CA GLN A 587 15.02 -14.18 11.64
C GLN A 587 15.67 -13.90 13.01
N GLU A 588 15.47 -14.78 13.98
CA GLU A 588 16.12 -14.73 15.31
C GLU A 588 17.64 -14.98 15.20
N GLY A 589 18.07 -15.73 14.18
CA GLY A 589 19.46 -16.17 13.98
C GLY A 589 19.74 -17.59 14.48
N GLU A 590 18.72 -18.30 14.95
CA GLU A 590 18.75 -19.68 15.45
C GLU A 590 18.69 -20.69 14.29
N THR A 591 19.63 -20.60 13.34
CA THR A 591 19.62 -21.39 12.10
C THR A 591 19.74 -22.89 12.34
N GLU A 592 20.48 -23.33 13.36
CA GLU A 592 20.58 -24.76 13.72
C GLU A 592 19.24 -25.34 14.16
N ARG A 593 18.49 -24.62 15.00
CA ARG A 593 17.14 -25.05 15.42
C ARG A 593 16.19 -25.08 14.23
N ALA A 594 16.30 -24.08 13.33
CA ALA A 594 15.45 -23.96 12.15
C ALA A 594 15.58 -25.15 11.18
N LYS A 595 16.76 -25.78 11.05
CA LYS A 595 17.00 -26.94 10.17
C LYS A 595 15.98 -28.06 10.39
N SER A 596 15.76 -28.43 11.66
CA SER A 596 14.82 -29.50 12.01
C SER A 596 13.38 -29.24 11.56
N PHE A 597 12.98 -27.96 11.52
CA PHE A 597 11.65 -27.54 11.09
C PHE A 597 11.53 -27.46 9.57
N ILE A 598 12.60 -27.06 8.87
CA ILE A 598 12.70 -27.16 7.41
C ILE A 598 12.60 -28.61 6.95
N ASP A 599 13.29 -29.54 7.61
CA ASP A 599 13.25 -30.96 7.26
C ASP A 599 11.85 -31.55 7.45
N LYS A 600 11.15 -31.17 8.54
CA LYS A 600 9.73 -31.54 8.74
C LYS A 600 8.83 -31.00 7.64
N ALA A 601 9.00 -29.73 7.25
CA ALA A 601 8.22 -29.13 6.18
C ALA A 601 8.44 -29.85 4.83
N LEU A 602 9.70 -30.17 4.49
CA LEU A 602 10.06 -30.93 3.28
C LEU A 602 9.55 -32.38 3.30
N ALA A 603 9.53 -33.02 4.47
CA ALA A 603 8.99 -34.37 4.62
C ALA A 603 7.49 -34.44 4.36
N ILE A 604 6.76 -33.35 4.62
CA ILE A 604 5.32 -33.23 4.36
C ILE A 604 5.06 -32.86 2.90
N ASP A 605 5.75 -31.84 2.39
CA ASP A 605 5.61 -31.37 1.02
C ASP A 605 6.96 -30.85 0.47
N SER A 606 7.68 -31.73 -0.22
CA SER A 606 8.95 -31.41 -0.89
C SER A 606 8.76 -30.64 -2.20
N SER A 607 7.54 -30.51 -2.71
CA SER A 607 7.25 -29.76 -3.93
C SER A 607 7.14 -28.25 -3.68
N LEU A 608 7.05 -27.86 -2.39
CA LEU A 608 6.85 -26.49 -1.98
C LEU A 608 8.13 -25.65 -2.13
N ALA A 609 8.30 -25.07 -3.32
CA ALA A 609 9.50 -24.33 -3.73
C ALA A 609 9.94 -23.22 -2.76
N ARG A 610 9.02 -22.62 -1.99
CA ARG A 610 9.37 -21.61 -0.97
C ARG A 610 10.19 -22.17 0.20
N ILE A 611 10.03 -23.45 0.55
CA ILE A 611 10.85 -24.07 1.61
C ILE A 611 12.33 -24.03 1.21
N HIS A 612 12.63 -24.24 -0.07
CA HIS A 612 14.00 -24.20 -0.58
C HIS A 612 14.63 -22.80 -0.50
N PHE A 613 13.86 -21.72 -0.59
CA PHE A 613 14.39 -20.36 -0.36
C PHE A 613 14.88 -20.18 1.09
N PHE A 614 14.09 -20.62 2.07
CA PHE A 614 14.46 -20.54 3.48
C PHE A 614 15.59 -21.52 3.84
N ARG A 615 15.59 -22.72 3.24
CA ARG A 615 16.73 -23.66 3.34
C ARG A 615 18.02 -23.04 2.80
N ALA A 616 17.97 -22.39 1.64
CA ALA A 616 19.12 -21.70 1.07
C ALA A 616 19.64 -20.58 1.98
N SER A 617 18.75 -19.89 2.69
CA SER A 617 19.12 -18.86 3.66
C SER A 617 19.92 -19.44 4.83
N ILE A 618 19.54 -20.62 5.33
CA ILE A 618 20.32 -21.36 6.34
C ILE A 618 21.66 -21.79 5.76
N GLN A 619 21.67 -22.47 4.61
CA GLN A 619 22.89 -22.97 3.97
C GLN A 619 23.91 -21.85 3.69
N LYS A 620 23.44 -20.68 3.23
CA LYS A 620 24.28 -19.51 3.05
C LYS A 620 24.92 -19.04 4.36
N THR A 621 24.17 -19.01 5.46
CA THR A 621 24.69 -18.64 6.79
C THR A 621 25.73 -19.65 7.28
N ASP A 622 25.55 -20.93 6.96
CA ASP A 622 26.49 -22.01 7.27
C ASP A 622 27.74 -22.00 6.35
N GLY A 623 27.76 -21.17 5.30
CA GLY A 623 28.82 -21.13 4.29
C GLY A 623 28.70 -22.19 3.19
N ASP A 624 27.65 -23.01 3.18
CA ASP A 624 27.31 -23.96 2.11
C ASP A 624 26.72 -23.22 0.90
N TYR A 625 27.57 -22.52 0.15
CA TYR A 625 27.15 -21.72 -1.00
C TYR A 625 26.65 -22.58 -2.17
N ASP A 626 27.20 -23.78 -2.37
CA ASP A 626 26.77 -24.68 -3.44
C ASP A 626 25.39 -25.26 -3.17
N GLY A 627 25.14 -25.74 -1.95
CA GLY A 627 23.83 -26.20 -1.54
C GLY A 627 22.80 -25.05 -1.53
N ALA A 628 23.19 -23.85 -1.10
CA ALA A 628 22.33 -22.68 -1.16
C ALA A 628 21.93 -22.32 -2.59
N LEU A 629 22.88 -22.34 -3.55
CA LEU A 629 22.58 -22.13 -4.97
C LEU A 629 21.64 -23.20 -5.52
N GLN A 630 21.86 -24.48 -5.21
CA GLN A 630 20.98 -25.57 -5.64
C GLN A 630 19.55 -25.35 -5.14
N SER A 631 19.39 -25.05 -3.86
CA SER A 631 18.09 -24.74 -3.26
C SER A 631 17.44 -23.49 -3.90
N LEU A 632 18.20 -22.43 -4.17
CA LEU A 632 17.68 -21.24 -4.86
C LEU A 632 17.27 -21.51 -6.30
N ARG A 633 17.96 -22.40 -7.03
CA ARG A 633 17.54 -22.79 -8.39
C ARG A 633 16.21 -23.54 -8.40
N ILE A 634 15.92 -24.32 -7.35
CA ILE A 634 14.60 -24.94 -7.18
C ILE A 634 13.54 -23.86 -6.98
N ALA A 635 13.79 -22.88 -6.09
CA ALA A 635 12.88 -21.76 -5.88
C ALA A 635 12.67 -20.95 -7.18
N GLU A 636 13.74 -20.62 -7.89
CA GLU A 636 13.73 -19.89 -9.17
C GLU A 636 12.93 -20.62 -10.26
N SER A 637 13.00 -21.96 -10.32
CA SER A 637 12.25 -22.74 -11.30
C SER A 637 10.74 -22.52 -11.20
N LYS A 638 10.24 -22.24 -9.98
CA LYS A 638 8.85 -21.91 -9.71
C LYS A 638 8.58 -20.41 -9.81
N TYR A 639 9.54 -19.59 -9.40
CA TYR A 639 9.44 -18.15 -9.28
C TYR A 639 10.53 -17.43 -10.10
N PRO A 640 10.49 -17.52 -11.45
CA PRO A 640 11.59 -17.10 -12.32
C PRO A 640 11.82 -15.58 -12.36
N LYS A 641 10.82 -14.80 -11.93
CA LYS A 641 10.90 -13.33 -11.79
C LYS A 641 10.96 -12.88 -10.33
N ASP A 642 11.14 -13.76 -9.35
CA ASP A 642 11.30 -13.30 -7.95
C ASP A 642 12.63 -12.56 -7.80
N ARG A 643 12.56 -11.23 -7.61
CA ARG A 643 13.75 -10.40 -7.52
C ARG A 643 14.63 -10.73 -6.30
N VAL A 644 14.05 -11.26 -5.22
CA VAL A 644 14.78 -11.62 -3.99
C VAL A 644 15.57 -12.90 -4.20
N VAL A 645 14.96 -13.92 -4.79
CA VAL A 645 15.63 -15.17 -5.17
C VAL A 645 16.80 -14.86 -6.12
N LEU A 646 16.56 -14.06 -7.16
CA LEU A 646 17.59 -13.65 -8.12
C LEU A 646 18.71 -12.84 -7.46
N ASN A 647 18.38 -11.93 -6.53
CA ASN A 647 19.36 -11.21 -5.73
C ASN A 647 20.21 -12.15 -4.86
N GLN A 648 19.60 -13.14 -4.19
CA GLN A 648 20.37 -14.10 -3.39
C GLN A 648 21.30 -14.94 -4.26
N ILE A 649 20.86 -15.38 -5.45
CA ILE A 649 21.71 -16.08 -6.41
C ILE A 649 22.90 -15.17 -6.80
N GLY A 650 22.64 -13.93 -7.22
CA GLY A 650 23.68 -12.99 -7.62
C GLY A 650 24.68 -12.69 -6.49
N ARG A 651 24.21 -12.55 -5.26
CA ARG A 651 25.05 -12.32 -4.08
C ARG A 651 25.92 -13.53 -3.73
N ILE A 652 25.39 -14.74 -3.81
CA ILE A 652 26.18 -15.95 -3.52
C ILE A 652 27.25 -16.15 -4.60
N LEU A 653 26.91 -15.95 -5.88
CA LEU A 653 27.89 -16.00 -6.97
C LEU A 653 28.99 -14.96 -6.78
N PHE A 654 28.64 -13.75 -6.35
CA PHE A 654 29.62 -12.72 -6.00
C PHE A 654 30.54 -13.16 -4.84
N LEU A 655 29.99 -13.75 -3.77
CA LEU A 655 30.78 -14.27 -2.64
C LEU A 655 31.71 -15.41 -3.04
N LYS A 656 31.34 -16.18 -4.08
CA LYS A 656 32.19 -17.22 -4.70
C LYS A 656 33.21 -16.65 -5.70
N HIS A 657 33.27 -15.33 -5.88
CA HIS A 657 34.07 -14.65 -6.90
C HIS A 657 33.70 -15.00 -8.36
N GLU A 658 32.51 -15.55 -8.60
CA GLU A 658 31.96 -15.84 -9.92
C GLU A 658 31.24 -14.60 -10.48
N TYR A 659 32.02 -13.55 -10.77
CA TYR A 659 31.48 -12.22 -11.05
C TYR A 659 30.60 -12.15 -12.32
N GLU A 660 30.93 -12.87 -13.40
CA GLU A 660 30.10 -12.92 -14.60
C GLU A 660 28.73 -13.54 -14.33
N GLY A 661 28.70 -14.61 -13.53
CA GLY A 661 27.47 -15.25 -13.08
C GLY A 661 26.62 -14.30 -12.23
N ALA A 662 27.26 -13.60 -11.29
CA ALA A 662 26.62 -12.58 -10.46
C ALA A 662 25.99 -11.47 -11.32
N VAL A 663 26.73 -10.92 -12.29
CA VAL A 663 26.23 -9.90 -13.22
C VAL A 663 25.01 -10.40 -14.00
N THR A 664 25.04 -11.65 -14.45
CA THR A 664 23.92 -12.25 -15.22
C THR A 664 22.65 -12.34 -14.37
N ALA A 665 22.77 -12.80 -13.12
CA ALA A 665 21.62 -12.88 -12.20
C ALA A 665 21.10 -11.50 -11.81
N LEU A 666 21.98 -10.55 -11.49
CA LEU A 666 21.59 -9.21 -11.02
C LEU A 666 21.01 -8.34 -12.15
N ARG A 667 21.40 -8.55 -13.41
CA ARG A 667 20.71 -7.92 -14.55
C ARG A 667 19.26 -8.38 -14.70
N ARG A 668 18.95 -9.62 -14.33
CA ARG A 668 17.56 -10.10 -14.29
C ARG A 668 16.76 -9.49 -13.15
N VAL A 669 17.40 -9.18 -12.01
CA VAL A 669 16.79 -8.38 -10.95
C VAL A 669 16.36 -7.02 -11.51
N LEU A 670 17.28 -6.31 -12.19
CA LEU A 670 17.00 -4.98 -12.75
C LEU A 670 16.01 -4.96 -13.93
N GLN A 671 15.72 -6.12 -14.54
CA GLN A 671 14.63 -6.25 -15.51
C GLN A 671 13.24 -6.28 -14.84
N VAL A 672 13.19 -6.70 -13.58
CA VAL A 672 11.96 -6.74 -12.77
C VAL A 672 11.78 -5.41 -12.02
N ASP A 673 12.83 -5.01 -11.30
CA ASP A 673 12.89 -3.80 -10.48
C ASP A 673 14.14 -2.99 -10.85
N PRO A 674 14.00 -1.97 -11.73
CA PRO A 674 15.11 -1.14 -12.19
C PRO A 674 15.79 -0.29 -11.11
N GLU A 675 15.24 -0.20 -9.90
CA GLU A 675 15.77 0.62 -8.81
C GLU A 675 16.25 -0.20 -7.60
N ASP A 676 16.37 -1.52 -7.75
CA ASP A 676 16.82 -2.41 -6.67
C ASP A 676 18.24 -2.02 -6.20
N VAL A 677 18.30 -1.42 -5.01
CA VAL A 677 19.53 -0.85 -4.43
C VAL A 677 20.59 -1.92 -4.18
N GLN A 678 20.15 -3.11 -3.76
CA GLN A 678 21.05 -4.22 -3.48
C GLN A 678 21.68 -4.74 -4.78
N ALA A 679 20.91 -4.80 -5.87
CA ALA A 679 21.40 -5.20 -7.17
C ALA A 679 22.45 -4.22 -7.72
N HIS A 680 22.17 -2.92 -7.68
CA HIS A 680 23.14 -1.90 -8.08
C HIS A 680 24.43 -1.95 -7.24
N TYR A 681 24.30 -2.13 -5.92
CA TYR A 681 25.47 -2.27 -5.04
C TYR A 681 26.32 -3.49 -5.38
N THR A 682 25.71 -4.67 -5.55
CA THR A 682 26.45 -5.90 -5.87
C THR A 682 26.98 -5.88 -7.31
N LEU A 683 26.28 -5.29 -8.27
CA LEU A 683 26.77 -5.10 -9.64
C LEU A 683 27.99 -4.18 -9.68
N MET A 684 27.97 -3.07 -8.93
CA MET A 684 29.13 -2.18 -8.79
C MET A 684 30.36 -2.97 -8.33
N LEU A 685 30.22 -3.79 -7.28
CA LEU A 685 31.32 -4.61 -6.75
C LEU A 685 31.77 -5.69 -7.74
N ALA A 686 30.83 -6.38 -8.39
CA ALA A 686 31.13 -7.41 -9.39
C ALA A 686 31.88 -6.82 -10.59
N TYR A 687 31.47 -5.65 -11.08
CA TYR A 687 32.16 -4.97 -12.19
C TYR A 687 33.57 -4.50 -11.80
N ARG A 688 33.79 -4.06 -10.56
CA ARG A 688 35.15 -3.79 -10.04
C ARG A 688 36.00 -5.06 -10.01
N GLY A 689 35.43 -6.19 -9.55
CA GLY A 689 36.09 -7.49 -9.58
C GLY A 689 36.47 -7.96 -10.99
N LEU A 690 35.71 -7.53 -12.01
CA LEU A 690 35.97 -7.79 -13.43
C LEU A 690 36.88 -6.76 -14.12
N GLY A 691 37.32 -5.70 -13.42
CA GLY A 691 38.06 -4.59 -14.02
C GLY A 691 37.24 -3.72 -14.99
N LYS A 692 35.91 -3.78 -14.95
CA LYS A 692 34.99 -3.01 -15.81
C LYS A 692 34.62 -1.66 -15.15
N THR A 693 35.59 -0.75 -15.06
CA THR A 693 35.49 0.50 -14.29
C THR A 693 34.29 1.38 -14.66
N GLU A 694 34.06 1.64 -15.95
CA GLU A 694 32.95 2.51 -16.39
C GLU A 694 31.57 1.98 -15.97
N LEU A 695 31.38 0.65 -16.06
CA LEU A 695 30.15 0.01 -15.62
C LEU A 695 30.03 0.08 -14.09
N ALA A 696 31.11 -0.14 -13.35
CA ALA A 696 31.08 0.00 -11.89
C ALA A 696 30.69 1.42 -11.45
N GLU A 697 31.24 2.46 -12.09
CA GLU A 697 30.91 3.87 -11.80
C GLU A 697 29.44 4.19 -12.12
N ARG A 698 28.89 3.62 -13.20
CA ARG A 698 27.47 3.74 -13.52
C ARG A 698 26.60 3.17 -12.41
N GLU A 699 26.89 1.93 -11.99
CA GLU A 699 26.11 1.26 -10.93
C GLU A 699 26.28 1.95 -9.57
N GLU A 700 27.46 2.52 -9.28
CA GLU A 700 27.68 3.33 -8.08
C GLU A 700 26.80 4.60 -8.06
N LYS A 701 26.68 5.30 -9.20
CA LYS A 701 25.80 6.48 -9.31
C LYS A 701 24.34 6.11 -9.07
N LEU A 702 23.87 4.99 -9.65
CA LEU A 702 22.49 4.51 -9.46
C LEU A 702 22.24 4.05 -8.03
N PHE A 703 23.18 3.30 -7.45
CA PHE A 703 23.16 2.92 -6.04
C PHE A 703 23.00 4.14 -5.13
N ARG A 704 23.82 5.19 -5.31
CA ARG A 704 23.75 6.43 -4.51
C ARG A 704 22.44 7.19 -4.73
N ARG A 705 21.94 7.24 -5.97
CA ARG A 705 20.64 7.87 -6.30
C ARG A 705 19.50 7.22 -5.51
N PHE A 706 19.44 5.90 -5.49
CA PHE A 706 18.32 5.14 -4.89
C PHE A 706 18.49 4.85 -3.39
N LYS A 707 19.71 4.84 -2.83
CA LYS A 707 19.97 4.54 -1.41
C LYS A 707 19.39 5.61 -0.47
N ALA A 708 18.58 5.24 0.52
CA ALA A 708 18.03 6.11 1.56
C ALA A 708 19.01 7.11 2.21
N ASP A 709 18.51 8.29 2.55
CA ASP A 709 19.24 9.25 3.39
C ASP A 709 18.97 8.96 4.86
N GLU A 710 19.90 8.25 5.49
CA GLU A 710 19.81 7.88 6.90
C GLU A 710 19.80 9.12 7.82
N SER A 711 20.39 10.24 7.40
CA SER A 711 20.45 11.48 8.20
C SER A 711 19.08 12.17 8.32
N SER A 712 18.17 11.92 7.37
CA SER A 712 16.81 12.46 7.39
C SER A 712 16.02 12.07 8.64
N GLN A 713 16.40 10.98 9.33
CA GLN A 713 15.75 10.56 10.57
C GLN A 713 15.87 11.60 11.69
N ALA A 714 16.88 12.48 11.65
CA ALA A 714 17.03 13.58 12.61
C ALA A 714 15.84 14.55 12.58
N ILE A 715 15.20 14.74 11.42
CA ILE A 715 14.02 15.59 11.23
C ILE A 715 12.84 15.11 12.09
N THR A 716 12.76 13.80 12.38
CA THR A 716 11.67 13.23 13.19
C THR A 716 11.70 13.67 14.65
N ALA A 717 12.83 14.18 15.15
CA ALA A 717 13.03 14.47 16.56
C ALA A 717 12.01 15.48 17.11
N SER A 718 11.74 16.57 16.38
CA SER A 718 10.77 17.59 16.80
C SER A 718 9.37 16.99 16.93
N ARG A 719 8.90 16.28 15.90
CA ARG A 719 7.57 15.67 15.90
C ARG A 719 7.39 14.66 17.04
N ARG A 720 8.41 13.85 17.31
CA ARG A 720 8.40 12.86 18.39
C ARG A 720 8.27 13.48 19.78
N MET A 721 8.78 14.70 19.98
CA MET A 721 8.66 15.42 21.26
C MET A 721 7.29 16.07 21.44
N ILE A 722 6.70 16.61 20.36
CA ILE A 722 5.43 17.35 20.43
C ILE A 722 4.18 16.46 20.30
N SER A 723 4.34 15.23 19.81
CA SER A 723 3.24 14.28 19.58
C SER A 723 3.60 12.92 20.20
N PRO A 724 3.29 12.70 21.48
CA PRO A 724 3.51 11.42 22.16
C PRO A 724 2.81 10.26 21.45
N GLU A 725 1.62 10.48 20.91
CA GLU A 725 0.82 9.48 20.20
C GLU A 725 1.51 9.02 18.91
N ASP A 726 2.01 9.96 18.09
CA ASP A 726 2.76 9.59 16.88
C ASP A 726 4.12 8.92 17.22
N ASN A 727 4.75 9.29 18.34
CA ASN A 727 5.97 8.64 18.81
C ASN A 727 5.71 7.21 19.31
N ASN A 728 4.53 6.96 19.89
CA ASN A 728 4.06 5.62 20.26
C ASN A 728 3.81 4.77 19.01
N GLU A 729 3.06 5.29 18.04
CA GLU A 729 2.76 4.65 16.75
C GLU A 729 4.00 4.24 15.95
N ARG A 730 5.11 4.97 16.12
CA ARG A 730 6.41 4.66 15.49
C ARG A 730 7.04 3.39 16.01
N GLN A 731 6.71 2.95 17.23
CA GLN A 731 7.27 1.72 17.77
C GLN A 731 6.66 0.50 17.06
N PRO A 732 7.45 -0.52 16.68
CA PRO A 732 6.91 -1.73 16.05
C PRO A 732 5.86 -2.40 16.92
N ILE A 733 6.12 -2.46 18.23
CA ILE A 733 5.22 -2.96 19.26
C ILE A 733 4.89 -1.81 20.21
N HIS A 734 3.61 -1.46 20.28
CA HIS A 734 3.05 -0.43 21.15
C HIS A 734 1.62 -0.80 21.48
N GLU A 735 1.02 -0.09 22.42
CA GLU A 735 -0.36 -0.33 22.85
C GLU A 735 -1.19 0.94 22.70
N HIS A 736 -2.49 0.74 22.44
CA HIS A 736 -3.51 1.77 22.35
C HIS A 736 -4.37 1.78 23.61
N GLU A 737 -4.62 2.98 24.13
CA GLU A 737 -5.46 3.20 25.30
C GLU A 737 -6.80 3.81 24.91
N SER A 738 -7.74 3.83 25.86
CA SER A 738 -9.04 4.46 25.64
C SER A 738 -8.89 5.98 25.58
N VAL A 739 -9.64 6.63 24.69
CA VAL A 739 -9.92 8.06 24.81
C VAL A 739 -10.60 8.33 26.15
N VAL A 740 -10.51 9.57 26.62
CA VAL A 740 -11.26 10.02 27.80
C VAL A 740 -12.76 9.84 27.53
N LEU A 741 -13.36 8.91 28.27
CA LEU A 741 -14.79 8.67 28.28
C LEU A 741 -15.42 9.67 29.25
N LYS A 742 -16.43 10.42 28.79
CA LYS A 742 -17.18 11.31 29.69
C LYS A 742 -17.85 10.44 30.76
N ALA A 743 -17.68 10.80 32.03
CA ALA A 743 -18.46 10.21 33.10
C ALA A 743 -19.93 10.48 32.81
N VAL A 744 -20.71 9.42 32.60
CA VAL A 744 -22.17 9.52 32.57
C VAL A 744 -22.56 9.98 33.98
N ARG A 745 -23.13 11.19 34.07
CA ARG A 745 -23.70 11.72 35.32
C ARG A 745 -24.89 10.89 35.74
#